data_AF-A0AAX4FNR7-F1
#
_entry.id   AF-A0AAX4FNR7-F1
#
_cell.length_a   1.000
_cell.length_b   1.000
_cell.length_c   1.000
_cell.angle_alpha   90.00
_cell.angle_beta   90.00
_cell.angle_gamma   90.00
#
_symmetry.space_group_name_H-M   'P 1'
#
loop_
_entity.id
_entity.type
_entity.pdbx_description
1 polymer ?
#
loop_
_entity_poly.entity_id
_entity_poly.type
_entity_poly.pdbx_seq_one_letter_code
_entity_poly.pdbx_strand_id
1 'polypeptide(L)'
;MHSFNRLSVGTRLSALLTLVIAISLGLLALTIYRQSAGDIESQVKAELRSSTRLMQQSVAMYDVTLSEGTQRLGSVFDDMLPTGARELDSASTVTIGEQNTPSLRAGKQALNLNFDAVDRFAKATGGVATIFARTGDDFVRITTSLRNKQNERVIGTLLDRKGKAYAALSQGKSFTGQAQLFGEQYMTHYQPLRDAAGEVIGALFVGRNYTQGLAALKAQVSTTKLGQDGYFVIADMSPGDHQGQIIAAPPGTPATLAALVPAEQQALLQAVLDGKQPSANLQLRDGKGASQAFEVTAQRYAPWQWAVIGAQPRSAIDGPLDALMGSMLLFSLVVLALCIAVVFIAARKMVTRPLLAVERVLGDVAAGRLDNAIDIDRHDELGRLLLNARTMRDDLRARLERDHLIASEALRVRTALDDVSTNVMIADAERRIIYVNRPLQRMLSEMQDVLRHDLPNFDAAALGNTRIDQFHRNPEQARLLDQLKSTHTAQVEIGGRIVQEVVSPVVAATGERMGYVVEWSDRTQEVQVEQEVAHVVEAAAAGDLSERIDVRGKQGFLLLLAQQLNTLLDNNADGLSRVSALLSSLSQGDLTARMDGALQGVFATIRDDANATADQLAGIVRRIKDSSLTINSAATEIATGNGDLSRRTEQQAAALEETAASMEELTATVKQNADNADQANRLVLDAAGVAAKGGDVVNRVVTTMADIDASSKKIAEIISVIDGIAFQTNILALNAAVEAARAGEQGRGFAVVASEVRTLAQRSAGAAKEIKHLIEDSVTRIGNGAALASEAGSTMQQVVTSVQRVTDIMGEITSASREQAAGITQVNQTVTQMDETTQQNAALVEEATAAARSMEDQAAQLVDAVAVFRLEPQDRLSTLLSNARHAYS
;
A
#
# COMPACT_ATOMS: atom_id res chain seq x y z
N MET A 1 -47.37 -21.53 -8.93
CA MET A 1 -46.82 -22.90 -8.88
C MET A 1 -47.24 -23.82 -10.04
N HIS A 2 -48.38 -23.61 -10.73
CA HIS A 2 -48.81 -24.53 -11.81
C HIS A 2 -47.97 -24.51 -13.11
N SER A 3 -47.24 -23.44 -13.42
CA SER A 3 -46.36 -23.36 -14.61
C SER A 3 -45.06 -24.16 -14.46
N PHE A 4 -44.52 -24.26 -13.23
CA PHE A 4 -43.24 -24.95 -12.97
C PHE A 4 -43.33 -26.46 -13.22
N ASN A 5 -44.52 -27.05 -13.02
CA ASN A 5 -44.78 -28.48 -13.24
C ASN A 5 -44.92 -28.89 -14.72
N ARG A 6 -44.91 -27.95 -15.67
CA ARG A 6 -44.90 -28.24 -17.12
C ARG A 6 -43.52 -28.11 -17.78
N LEU A 7 -42.52 -27.62 -17.04
CA LEU A 7 -41.14 -27.49 -17.55
C LEU A 7 -40.44 -28.84 -17.54
N SER A 8 -39.53 -29.08 -18.50
CA SER A 8 -38.70 -30.29 -18.52
C SER A 8 -37.83 -30.39 -17.27
N VAL A 9 -37.46 -31.60 -16.88
CA VAL A 9 -36.62 -31.86 -15.69
C VAL A 9 -35.30 -31.08 -15.79
N GLY A 10 -34.70 -31.00 -16.98
CA GLY A 10 -33.48 -30.21 -17.22
C GLY A 10 -33.67 -28.72 -16.92
N THR A 11 -34.76 -28.10 -17.36
CA THR A 11 -35.02 -26.67 -17.12
C THR A 11 -35.25 -26.37 -15.63
N ARG A 12 -35.88 -27.28 -14.88
CA ARG A 12 -36.07 -27.12 -13.43
C ARG A 12 -34.76 -27.21 -12.67
N LEU A 13 -33.90 -28.17 -13.04
CA LEU A 13 -32.60 -28.35 -12.42
C LEU A 13 -31.69 -27.14 -12.69
N SER A 14 -31.68 -26.63 -13.93
CA SER A 14 -30.95 -25.41 -14.29
C SER A 14 -31.44 -24.18 -13.55
N ALA A 15 -32.76 -24.02 -13.36
CA ALA A 15 -33.34 -22.92 -12.60
C ALA A 15 -32.95 -22.96 -11.11
N LEU A 16 -32.96 -24.16 -10.51
CA LEU A 16 -32.50 -24.36 -9.13
C LEU A 16 -31.00 -24.06 -8.97
N LEU A 17 -30.15 -24.57 -9.88
CA LEU A 17 -28.70 -24.32 -9.83
C LEU A 17 -28.38 -22.82 -10.02
N THR A 18 -29.07 -22.16 -10.95
CA THR A 18 -28.94 -20.71 -11.17
C THR A 18 -29.35 -19.91 -9.95
N LEU A 19 -30.43 -20.30 -9.27
CA LEU A 19 -30.89 -19.65 -8.05
C LEU A 19 -29.85 -19.79 -6.92
N VAL A 20 -29.24 -20.96 -6.76
CA VAL A 20 -28.17 -21.18 -5.79
C VAL A 20 -26.94 -20.33 -6.10
N ILE A 21 -26.52 -20.27 -7.37
CA ILE A 21 -25.39 -19.42 -7.81
C ILE A 21 -25.71 -17.94 -7.54
N ALA A 22 -26.90 -17.47 -7.89
CA ALA A 22 -27.33 -16.09 -7.64
C ALA A 22 -27.33 -15.74 -6.14
N ILE A 23 -27.81 -16.66 -5.28
CA ILE A 23 -27.80 -16.47 -3.82
C ILE A 23 -26.35 -16.43 -3.30
N SER A 24 -25.47 -17.31 -3.78
CA SER A 24 -24.05 -17.33 -3.37
C SER A 24 -23.30 -16.07 -3.78
N LEU A 25 -23.51 -15.56 -5.01
CA LEU A 25 -22.92 -14.32 -5.49
C LEU A 25 -23.45 -13.11 -4.70
N GLY A 26 -24.75 -13.09 -4.39
CA GLY A 26 -25.35 -12.05 -3.55
C GLY A 26 -24.80 -12.04 -2.12
N LEU A 27 -24.63 -13.21 -1.51
CA LEU A 27 -24.01 -13.35 -0.17
C LEU A 27 -22.55 -12.89 -0.17
N LEU A 28 -21.78 -13.27 -1.20
CA LEU A 28 -20.39 -12.84 -1.35
C LEU A 28 -20.30 -11.33 -1.52
N ALA A 29 -21.09 -10.75 -2.43
CA ALA A 29 -21.14 -9.30 -2.66
C ALA A 29 -21.55 -8.54 -1.38
N LEU A 30 -22.55 -9.04 -0.65
CA LEU A 30 -22.98 -8.45 0.63
C LEU A 30 -21.88 -8.51 1.70
N THR A 31 -21.11 -9.60 1.73
CA THR A 31 -20.01 -9.78 2.70
C THR A 31 -18.87 -8.83 2.39
N ILE A 32 -18.44 -8.75 1.13
CA ILE A 32 -17.40 -7.82 0.70
C ILE A 32 -17.85 -6.38 0.93
N TYR A 33 -19.09 -6.03 0.58
CA TYR A 33 -19.65 -4.71 0.85
C TYR A 33 -19.60 -4.34 2.34
N ARG A 34 -20.04 -5.25 3.22
CA ARG A 34 -20.00 -5.01 4.68
C ARG A 34 -18.57 -4.84 5.20
N GLN A 35 -17.63 -5.64 4.71
CA GLN A 35 -16.24 -5.56 5.11
C GLN A 35 -15.61 -4.24 4.62
N SER A 36 -15.74 -3.92 3.33
CA SER A 36 -15.21 -2.68 2.75
C SER A 36 -15.85 -1.43 3.35
N ALA A 37 -17.15 -1.46 3.66
CA ALA A 37 -17.84 -0.36 4.36
C ALA A 37 -17.25 -0.11 5.74
N GLY A 38 -16.99 -1.18 6.51
CA GLY A 38 -16.35 -1.06 7.82
C GLY A 38 -14.92 -0.51 7.74
N ASP A 39 -14.14 -1.00 6.78
CA ASP A 39 -12.75 -0.56 6.57
C ASP A 39 -12.68 0.92 6.18
N ILE A 40 -13.47 1.35 5.19
CA ILE A 40 -13.54 2.75 4.74
C ILE A 40 -14.03 3.66 5.88
N GLU A 41 -15.07 3.27 6.61
CA GLU A 41 -15.57 4.07 7.74
C GLU A 41 -14.52 4.21 8.84
N SER A 42 -13.78 3.14 9.14
CA SER A 42 -12.71 3.18 10.15
C SER A 42 -11.53 4.07 9.72
N GLN A 43 -11.14 3.99 8.44
CA GLN A 43 -10.05 4.77 7.87
C GLN A 43 -10.38 6.26 7.88
N VAL A 44 -11.58 6.63 7.42
CA VAL A 44 -12.02 8.03 7.41
C VAL A 44 -12.11 8.60 8.83
N LYS A 45 -12.63 7.85 9.80
CA LYS A 45 -12.66 8.29 11.21
C LYS A 45 -11.25 8.48 11.79
N ALA A 46 -10.31 7.59 11.47
CA ALA A 46 -8.94 7.69 11.91
C ALA A 46 -8.22 8.91 11.30
N GLU A 47 -8.40 9.13 9.99
CA GLU A 47 -7.85 10.28 9.26
C GLU A 47 -8.43 11.60 9.77
N LEU A 48 -9.76 11.69 9.90
CA LEU A 48 -10.46 12.85 10.46
C LEU A 48 -9.93 13.21 11.85
N ARG A 49 -9.74 12.22 12.73
CA ARG A 49 -9.20 12.41 14.07
C ARG A 49 -7.74 12.86 14.05
N SER A 50 -6.92 12.26 13.20
CA SER A 50 -5.52 12.64 13.02
C SER A 50 -5.41 14.09 12.55
N SER A 51 -6.13 14.46 11.50
CA SER A 51 -6.14 15.81 10.94
C SER A 51 -6.65 16.85 11.93
N THR A 52 -7.67 16.54 12.73
CA THR A 52 -8.16 17.44 13.79
C THR A 52 -7.15 17.61 14.91
N ARG A 53 -6.42 16.54 15.27
CA ARG A 53 -5.32 16.62 16.23
C ARG A 53 -4.16 17.45 15.69
N LEU A 54 -3.77 17.28 14.42
CA LEU A 54 -2.74 18.10 13.79
C LEU A 54 -3.12 19.59 13.77
N MET A 55 -4.38 19.90 13.46
CA MET A 55 -4.87 21.28 13.52
C MET A 55 -4.82 21.85 14.95
N GLN A 56 -5.22 21.08 15.96
CA GLN A 56 -5.08 21.48 17.36
C GLN A 56 -3.60 21.66 17.76
N GLN A 57 -2.71 20.80 17.30
CA GLN A 57 -1.27 20.92 17.51
C GLN A 57 -0.69 22.17 16.83
N SER A 58 -1.20 22.56 15.66
CA SER A 58 -0.83 23.82 15.00
C SER A 58 -1.21 25.03 15.85
N VAL A 59 -2.42 25.03 16.43
CA VAL A 59 -2.85 26.09 17.38
C VAL A 59 -1.95 26.09 18.62
N ALA A 60 -1.66 24.91 19.17
CA ALA A 60 -0.78 24.77 20.34
C ALA A 60 0.65 25.26 20.06
N MET A 61 1.21 24.92 18.90
CA MET A 61 2.55 25.35 18.50
C MET A 61 2.63 26.87 18.37
N TYR A 62 1.60 27.48 17.79
CA TYR A 62 1.50 28.94 17.67
C TYR A 62 1.43 29.61 19.06
N ASP A 63 0.65 29.05 20.00
CA ASP A 63 0.60 29.51 21.38
C ASP A 63 1.94 29.38 22.12
N VAL A 64 2.60 28.22 22.04
CA VAL A 64 3.89 27.98 22.69
C VAL A 64 4.93 28.97 22.16
N THR A 65 5.00 29.15 20.83
CA THR A 65 5.92 30.11 20.19
C THR A 65 5.65 31.54 20.65
N LEU A 66 4.38 31.95 20.75
CA LEU A 66 4.00 33.26 21.27
C LEU A 66 4.36 33.41 22.74
N SER A 67 4.04 32.41 23.55
CA SER A 67 4.21 32.42 25.00
C SER A 67 5.69 32.46 25.39
N GLU A 68 6.51 31.57 24.83
CA GLU A 68 7.96 31.55 25.07
C GLU A 68 8.64 32.80 24.52
N GLY A 69 8.24 33.26 23.33
CA GLY A 69 8.73 34.52 22.77
C GLY A 69 8.45 35.70 23.70
N THR A 70 7.26 35.75 24.28
CA THR A 70 6.86 36.80 25.24
C THR A 70 7.57 36.66 26.58
N GLN A 71 7.85 35.44 27.05
CA GLN A 71 8.67 35.21 28.24
C GLN A 71 10.10 35.71 28.07
N ARG A 72 10.75 35.39 26.93
CA ARG A 72 12.09 35.89 26.59
C ARG A 72 12.13 37.42 26.56
N LEU A 73 11.09 38.04 26.01
CA LEU A 73 10.93 39.51 26.06
C LEU A 73 10.86 40.05 27.50
N GLY A 74 10.32 39.29 28.44
CA GLY A 74 10.30 39.64 29.87
C GLY A 74 11.70 39.76 30.45
N SER A 75 12.55 38.76 30.20
CA SER A 75 13.96 38.77 30.63
C SER A 75 14.74 39.91 29.98
N VAL A 76 14.55 40.13 28.67
CA VAL A 76 15.16 41.27 27.96
C VAL A 76 14.75 42.61 28.57
N PHE A 77 13.47 42.77 28.96
CA PHE A 77 13.02 43.99 29.61
C PHE A 77 13.62 44.17 31.01
N ASP A 78 13.74 43.08 31.77
CA ASP A 78 14.37 43.07 33.10
C ASP A 78 15.83 43.55 33.04
N ASP A 79 16.58 43.08 32.02
CA ASP A 79 17.97 43.47 31.77
C ASP A 79 18.13 44.93 31.30
N MET A 80 17.09 45.52 30.71
CA MET A 80 17.09 46.93 30.26
C MET A 80 16.87 47.93 31.41
N LEU A 81 16.48 47.46 32.60
CA LEU A 81 16.30 48.32 33.77
C LEU A 81 17.64 48.82 34.33
N PRO A 82 17.66 49.99 35.01
CA PRO A 82 18.88 50.49 35.65
C PRO A 82 19.50 49.47 36.61
N THR A 83 20.82 49.39 36.63
CA THR A 83 21.55 48.50 37.54
C THR A 83 21.53 49.02 38.98
N GLY A 84 21.38 48.11 39.95
CA GLY A 84 21.35 48.43 41.38
C GLY A 84 20.33 47.62 42.17
N ALA A 85 20.36 47.72 43.50
CA ALA A 85 19.38 47.11 44.37
C ALA A 85 17.97 47.68 44.08
N ARG A 86 16.97 46.80 44.02
CA ARG A 86 15.58 47.16 43.76
C ARG A 86 14.89 47.33 45.10
N GLU A 87 14.36 48.51 45.37
CA GLU A 87 13.78 48.86 46.66
C GLU A 87 12.49 49.65 46.47
N LEU A 88 11.55 49.46 47.39
CA LEU A 88 10.29 50.18 47.45
C LEU A 88 10.29 51.08 48.69
N ASP A 89 10.46 52.37 48.47
CA ASP A 89 10.43 53.36 49.55
C ASP A 89 8.98 53.73 49.85
N SER A 90 8.47 53.22 50.97
CA SER A 90 7.11 53.50 51.45
C SER A 90 6.95 54.87 52.11
N ALA A 91 8.06 55.53 52.48
CA ALA A 91 8.05 56.86 53.09
C ALA A 91 7.97 57.98 52.03
N SER A 92 8.42 57.71 50.80
CA SER A 92 8.34 58.61 49.66
C SER A 92 7.27 58.15 48.67
N THR A 93 6.21 58.93 48.47
CA THR A 93 5.15 58.62 47.51
C THR A 93 5.18 59.56 46.30
N VAL A 94 4.77 59.03 45.14
CA VAL A 94 4.62 59.74 43.88
C VAL A 94 3.16 59.59 43.42
N THR A 95 2.50 60.70 43.11
CA THR A 95 1.14 60.70 42.57
C THR A 95 1.17 60.33 41.08
N ILE A 96 0.48 59.25 40.71
CA ILE A 96 0.43 58.73 39.34
C ILE A 96 -1.05 58.54 38.97
N GLY A 97 -1.58 59.44 38.13
CA GLY A 97 -3.01 59.55 37.92
C GLY A 97 -3.71 59.93 39.23
N GLU A 98 -4.68 59.12 39.68
CA GLU A 98 -5.40 59.31 40.94
C GLU A 98 -4.79 58.53 42.13
N GLN A 99 -3.70 57.78 41.90
CA GLN A 99 -3.11 56.88 42.89
C GLN A 99 -1.85 57.49 43.52
N ASN A 100 -1.76 57.51 44.86
CA ASN A 100 -0.51 57.79 45.57
C ASN A 100 0.28 56.49 45.74
N THR A 101 1.40 56.39 45.02
CA THR A 101 2.17 55.15 44.88
C THR A 101 3.54 55.28 45.54
N PRO A 102 4.02 54.30 46.31
CA PRO A 102 5.39 54.30 46.84
C PRO A 102 6.45 54.45 45.73
N SER A 103 7.59 55.05 46.08
CA SER A 103 8.69 55.27 45.16
C SER A 103 9.47 53.97 44.95
N LEU A 104 9.33 53.37 43.77
CA LEU A 104 10.08 52.18 43.36
C LEU A 104 11.39 52.62 42.71
N ARG A 105 12.52 52.12 43.21
CA ARG A 105 13.86 52.54 42.79
C ARG A 105 14.71 51.35 42.37
N ALA A 106 15.60 51.60 41.42
CA ALA A 106 16.70 50.71 41.06
C ALA A 106 18.02 51.48 41.26
N GLY A 107 18.76 51.12 42.31
CA GLY A 107 19.91 51.89 42.78
C GLY A 107 19.50 53.31 43.17
N LYS A 108 20.07 54.33 42.51
CA LYS A 108 19.75 55.75 42.79
C LYS A 108 18.55 56.27 41.99
N GLN A 109 18.10 55.56 40.96
CA GLN A 109 17.12 56.05 40.00
C GLN A 109 15.70 55.62 40.38
N ALA A 110 14.75 56.57 40.37
CA ALA A 110 13.33 56.25 40.53
C ALA A 110 12.75 55.73 39.21
N LEU A 111 11.88 54.72 39.30
CA LEU A 111 11.20 54.09 38.17
C LEU A 111 9.80 54.68 37.94
N ASN A 112 9.21 55.35 38.95
CA ASN A 112 7.92 56.03 38.83
C ASN A 112 8.01 57.16 37.78
N LEU A 113 7.08 57.16 36.81
CA LEU A 113 7.03 58.14 35.71
C LEU A 113 8.33 58.24 34.88
N ASN A 114 9.20 57.24 34.96
CA ASN A 114 10.40 57.12 34.14
C ASN A 114 10.11 56.22 32.94
N PHE A 115 10.09 56.80 31.74
CA PHE A 115 9.67 56.11 30.51
C PHE A 115 10.83 55.56 29.68
N ASP A 116 12.08 55.81 30.06
CA ASP A 116 13.25 55.53 29.22
C ASP A 116 13.40 54.02 28.92
N ALA A 117 13.23 53.16 29.94
CA ALA A 117 13.36 51.72 29.76
C ALA A 117 12.19 51.13 28.94
N VAL A 118 10.95 51.53 29.25
CA VAL A 118 9.74 51.01 28.56
C VAL A 118 9.67 51.46 27.09
N ASP A 119 10.18 52.66 26.78
CA ASP A 119 10.22 53.19 25.42
C ASP A 119 11.37 52.58 24.60
N ARG A 120 12.56 52.41 25.19
CA ARG A 120 13.66 51.68 24.54
C ARG A 120 13.24 50.25 24.22
N PHE A 121 12.58 49.57 25.17
CA PHE A 121 12.06 48.23 24.95
C PHE A 121 11.03 48.19 23.82
N ALA A 122 10.05 49.10 23.82
CA ALA A 122 9.02 49.12 22.77
C ALA A 122 9.61 49.39 21.38
N LYS A 123 10.59 50.29 21.29
CA LYS A 123 11.30 50.60 20.05
C LYS A 123 12.14 49.40 19.55
N ALA A 124 12.79 48.67 20.46
CA ALA A 124 13.66 47.55 20.10
C ALA A 124 12.89 46.28 19.73
N THR A 125 11.73 46.04 20.34
CA THR A 125 11.03 44.74 20.25
C THR A 125 9.71 44.79 19.50
N GLY A 126 9.15 45.99 19.28
CA GLY A 126 7.79 46.18 18.77
C GLY A 126 6.69 45.76 19.76
N GLY A 127 7.06 45.29 20.96
CA GLY A 127 6.13 44.98 22.05
C GLY A 127 5.83 46.20 22.93
N VAL A 128 5.04 45.98 23.97
CA VAL A 128 4.78 46.96 25.03
C VAL A 128 5.39 46.48 26.34
N ALA A 129 5.83 47.41 27.17
CA ALA A 129 6.37 47.12 28.49
C ALA A 129 5.75 48.02 29.56
N THR A 130 5.71 47.54 30.78
CA THR A 130 5.10 48.22 31.93
C THR A 130 5.80 47.80 33.21
N ILE A 131 5.97 48.75 34.13
CA ILE A 131 6.39 48.47 35.50
C ILE A 131 5.21 48.79 36.42
N PHE A 132 4.91 47.87 37.31
CA PHE A 132 3.97 48.04 38.40
C PHE A 132 4.73 48.13 39.72
N ALA A 133 4.37 49.08 40.58
CA ALA A 133 4.81 49.10 41.98
C ALA A 133 3.73 48.48 42.86
N ARG A 134 4.16 47.79 43.92
CA ARG A 134 3.23 47.31 44.93
C ARG A 134 2.78 48.48 45.82
N THR A 135 1.47 48.62 45.97
CA THR A 135 0.83 49.64 46.81
C THR A 135 -0.19 48.95 47.70
N GLY A 136 0.19 48.65 48.95
CA GLY A 136 -0.59 47.77 49.81
C GLY A 136 -0.70 46.37 49.21
N ASP A 137 -1.92 45.88 49.01
CA ASP A 137 -2.19 44.58 48.37
C ASP A 137 -2.31 44.68 46.84
N ASP A 138 -2.20 45.87 46.26
CA ASP A 138 -2.38 46.09 44.82
C ASP A 138 -1.09 46.35 44.06
N PHE A 139 -1.19 46.28 42.73
CA PHE A 139 -0.14 46.65 41.80
C PHE A 139 -0.59 47.86 40.97
N VAL A 140 0.04 49.02 41.20
CA VAL A 140 -0.25 50.26 40.47
C VAL A 140 0.73 50.41 39.32
N ARG A 141 0.21 50.72 38.14
CA ARG A 141 1.00 50.94 36.94
C ARG A 141 1.77 52.26 37.00
N ILE A 142 3.07 52.22 37.27
CA ILE A 142 3.87 53.42 37.51
C ILE A 142 4.54 53.99 36.25
N THR A 143 4.83 53.14 35.27
CA THR A 143 5.38 53.54 33.96
C THR A 143 5.00 52.50 32.91
N THR A 144 4.73 52.95 31.68
CA THR A 144 4.33 52.07 30.57
C THR A 144 4.60 52.67 29.21
N SER A 145 4.88 51.82 28.22
CA SER A 145 4.79 52.15 26.79
C SER A 145 3.45 51.79 26.15
N LEU A 146 2.54 51.15 26.91
CA LEU A 146 1.18 50.84 26.46
C LEU A 146 0.34 52.12 26.34
N ARG A 147 -0.32 52.27 25.19
CA ARG A 147 -1.18 53.40 24.86
C ARG A 147 -2.62 52.98 24.58
N ASN A 148 -3.58 53.84 24.89
CA ASN A 148 -4.99 53.64 24.56
C ASN A 148 -5.28 54.02 23.08
N LYS A 149 -6.54 53.95 22.67
CA LYS A 149 -6.98 54.30 21.30
C LYS A 149 -6.79 55.79 20.96
N GLN A 150 -6.68 56.65 21.97
CA GLN A 150 -6.40 58.09 21.85
C GLN A 150 -4.88 58.38 21.83
N ASN A 151 -4.04 57.34 21.79
CA ASN A 151 -2.58 57.41 21.82
C ASN A 151 -1.99 57.96 23.14
N GLU A 152 -2.76 57.93 24.22
CA GLU A 152 -2.34 58.36 25.56
C GLU A 152 -1.74 57.18 26.34
N ARG A 153 -0.68 57.43 27.12
CA ARG A 153 -0.09 56.41 27.98
C ARG A 153 -1.03 56.07 29.12
N VAL A 154 -1.21 54.78 29.36
CA VAL A 154 -2.14 54.32 30.40
C VAL A 154 -1.37 54.10 31.69
N ILE A 155 -1.21 55.13 32.51
CA ILE A 155 -0.54 55.09 33.82
C ILE A 155 -1.55 55.22 34.97
N GLY A 156 -1.18 54.83 36.19
CA GLY A 156 -2.02 54.98 37.39
C GLY A 156 -3.18 53.99 37.49
N THR A 157 -3.25 53.01 36.59
CA THR A 157 -4.27 51.95 36.63
C THR A 157 -3.81 50.77 37.50
N LEU A 158 -4.78 50.11 38.14
CA LEU A 158 -4.54 48.92 38.95
C LEU A 158 -4.50 47.67 38.06
N LEU A 159 -3.68 46.69 38.43
CA LEU A 159 -3.78 45.35 37.87
C LEU A 159 -5.09 44.69 38.35
N ASP A 160 -5.85 44.10 37.43
CA ASP A 160 -7.14 43.49 37.74
C ASP A 160 -7.00 42.33 38.74
N ARG A 161 -7.59 42.48 39.92
CA ARG A 161 -7.60 41.47 40.99
C ARG A 161 -8.28 40.16 40.60
N LYS A 162 -9.22 40.19 39.63
CA LYS A 162 -9.89 38.98 39.13
C LYS A 162 -9.06 38.23 38.09
N GLY A 163 -7.98 38.83 37.59
CA GLY A 163 -7.12 38.25 36.57
C GLY A 163 -6.19 37.15 37.10
N LYS A 164 -5.92 36.15 36.26
CA LYS A 164 -4.95 35.08 36.56
C LYS A 164 -3.53 35.62 36.84
N ALA A 165 -3.16 36.72 36.19
CA ALA A 165 -1.88 37.39 36.41
C ALA A 165 -1.73 37.92 37.84
N TYR A 166 -2.77 38.55 38.40
CA TYR A 166 -2.74 39.07 39.77
C TYR A 166 -2.62 37.95 40.80
N ALA A 167 -3.38 36.87 40.62
CA ALA A 167 -3.31 35.69 41.50
C ALA A 167 -1.90 35.05 41.50
N ALA A 168 -1.27 34.95 40.33
CA ALA A 168 0.10 34.43 40.21
C ALA A 168 1.14 35.36 40.87
N LEU A 169 1.08 36.66 40.58
CA LEU A 169 2.01 37.64 41.14
C LEU A 169 1.90 37.77 42.66
N SER A 170 0.68 37.68 43.20
CA SER A 170 0.44 37.69 44.66
C SER A 170 1.05 36.46 45.35
N GLN A 171 1.23 35.36 44.62
CA GLN A 171 1.96 34.16 45.09
C GLN A 171 3.47 34.22 44.74
N GLY A 172 3.95 35.35 44.19
CA GLY A 172 5.33 35.50 43.73
C GLY A 172 5.69 34.65 42.51
N LYS A 173 4.72 34.24 41.70
CA LYS A 173 4.94 33.46 40.47
C LYS A 173 4.77 34.34 39.24
N SER A 174 5.56 34.08 38.21
CA SER A 174 5.36 34.67 36.90
C SER A 174 4.12 34.09 36.23
N PHE A 175 3.51 34.85 35.33
CA PHE A 175 2.34 34.42 34.56
C PHE A 175 2.50 34.80 33.09
N THR A 176 2.27 33.85 32.19
CA THR A 176 2.14 34.12 30.75
C THR A 176 0.75 33.74 30.30
N GLY A 177 0.11 34.61 29.53
CA GLY A 177 -1.20 34.30 28.98
C GLY A 177 -1.75 35.41 28.10
N GLN A 178 -2.87 35.10 27.46
CA GLN A 178 -3.59 36.03 26.61
C GLN A 178 -4.26 37.14 27.43
N ALA A 179 -4.26 38.35 26.89
CA ALA A 179 -5.05 39.47 27.39
C ALA A 179 -5.54 40.32 26.22
N GLN A 180 -6.76 40.83 26.33
CA GLN A 180 -7.25 41.86 25.41
C GLN A 180 -7.02 43.23 26.05
N LEU A 181 -6.20 44.06 25.40
CA LEU A 181 -5.84 45.38 25.88
C LEU A 181 -6.26 46.42 24.83
N PHE A 182 -7.21 47.29 25.17
CA PHE A 182 -7.72 48.37 24.31
C PHE A 182 -8.27 47.91 22.94
N GLY A 183 -8.80 46.68 22.88
CA GLY A 183 -9.37 46.10 21.66
C GLY A 183 -8.38 45.27 20.84
N GLU A 184 -7.10 45.30 21.19
CA GLU A 184 -6.03 44.52 20.56
C GLU A 184 -5.73 43.26 21.40
N GLN A 185 -5.24 42.21 20.74
CA GLN A 185 -4.90 40.93 21.36
C GLN A 185 -3.41 40.87 21.68
N TYR A 186 -3.09 40.63 22.95
CA TYR A 186 -1.72 40.53 23.43
C TYR A 186 -1.45 39.17 24.06
N MET A 187 -0.31 38.59 23.71
CA MET A 187 0.31 37.60 24.58
C MET A 187 1.11 38.39 25.62
N THR A 188 0.85 38.14 26.89
CA THR A 188 1.40 38.94 27.99
C THR A 188 2.24 38.07 28.90
N HIS A 189 3.33 38.62 29.42
CA HIS A 189 4.12 37.99 30.47
C HIS A 189 4.30 38.96 31.63
N TYR A 190 4.01 38.46 32.83
CA TYR A 190 4.15 39.17 34.10
C TYR A 190 5.22 38.47 34.92
N GLN A 191 6.20 39.22 35.39
CA GLN A 191 7.29 38.74 36.23
C GLN A 191 7.31 39.52 37.55
N PRO A 192 7.36 38.86 38.72
CA PRO A 192 7.42 39.55 40.00
C PRO A 192 8.77 40.26 40.15
N LEU A 193 8.72 41.54 40.52
CA LEU A 193 9.89 42.33 40.85
C LEU A 193 10.17 42.18 42.35
N ARG A 194 11.36 41.70 42.69
CA ARG A 194 11.75 41.39 44.08
C ARG A 194 12.84 42.32 44.60
N ASP A 195 12.80 42.59 45.89
CA ASP A 195 13.90 43.27 46.61
C ASP A 195 15.01 42.28 47.01
N ALA A 196 16.02 42.77 47.71
CA ALA A 196 17.14 41.95 48.20
C ALA A 196 16.73 40.91 49.27
N ALA A 197 15.59 41.10 49.95
CA ALA A 197 15.03 40.14 50.89
C ALA A 197 14.17 39.07 50.20
N GLY A 198 13.90 39.24 48.90
CA GLY A 198 13.07 38.35 48.10
C GLY A 198 11.58 38.70 48.13
N GLU A 199 11.17 39.80 48.78
CA GLU A 199 9.79 40.24 48.85
C GLU A 199 9.33 40.82 47.50
N VAL A 200 8.08 40.54 47.12
CA VAL A 200 7.52 41.10 45.87
C VAL A 200 7.17 42.56 46.12
N ILE A 201 7.92 43.45 45.48
CA ILE A 201 7.80 44.91 45.59
C ILE A 201 7.17 45.55 44.34
N GLY A 202 6.96 44.77 43.29
CA GLY A 202 6.35 45.23 42.05
C GLY A 202 6.20 44.09 41.05
N ALA A 203 5.90 44.44 39.81
CA ALA A 203 5.87 43.48 38.70
C ALA A 203 6.32 44.14 37.39
N LEU A 204 7.06 43.39 36.59
CA LEU A 204 7.34 43.72 35.20
C LEU A 204 6.28 43.07 34.32
N PHE A 205 5.85 43.81 33.32
CA PHE A 205 4.92 43.33 32.31
C PHE A 205 5.50 43.61 30.94
N VAL A 206 5.42 42.62 30.07
CA VAL A 206 5.63 42.77 28.63
C VAL A 206 4.44 42.19 27.88
N GLY A 207 4.11 42.79 26.74
CA GLY A 207 3.04 42.35 25.87
C GLY A 207 3.47 42.35 24.41
N ARG A 208 3.24 41.24 23.72
CA ARG A 208 3.40 41.14 22.26
C ARG A 208 2.03 41.17 21.60
N ASN A 209 1.78 42.17 20.76
CA ASN A 209 0.56 42.22 19.96
C ASN A 209 0.58 41.08 18.94
N TYR A 210 -0.47 40.25 18.94
CA TYR A 210 -0.63 39.15 17.99
C TYR A 210 -1.96 39.21 17.24
N THR A 211 -2.66 40.34 17.24
CA THR A 211 -3.97 40.53 16.57
C THR A 211 -3.94 40.09 15.11
N GLN A 212 -2.93 40.52 14.35
CA GLN A 212 -2.79 40.14 12.94
C GLN A 212 -2.47 38.65 12.77
N GLY A 213 -1.57 38.10 13.58
CA GLY A 213 -1.23 36.68 13.53
C GLY A 213 -2.40 35.78 13.95
N LEU A 214 -3.23 36.22 14.91
CA LEU A 214 -4.47 35.55 15.25
C LEU A 214 -5.48 35.58 14.10
N ALA A 215 -5.61 36.71 13.40
CA ALA A 215 -6.45 36.80 12.20
C ALA A 215 -5.97 35.85 11.10
N ALA A 216 -4.65 35.73 10.90
CA ALA A 216 -4.06 34.78 9.97
C ALA A 216 -4.32 33.31 10.38
N LEU A 217 -4.18 32.97 11.67
CA LEU A 217 -4.51 31.64 12.20
C LEU A 217 -6.00 31.30 11.98
N LYS A 218 -6.89 32.24 12.27
CA LYS A 218 -8.33 32.08 11.99
C LYS A 218 -8.59 31.85 10.50
N ALA A 219 -7.96 32.64 9.63
CA ALA A 219 -8.10 32.49 8.19
C ALA A 219 -7.59 31.13 7.71
N GLN A 220 -6.44 30.65 8.21
CA GLN A 220 -5.89 29.34 7.88
C GLN A 220 -6.88 28.22 8.26
N VAL A 221 -7.46 28.27 9.45
CA VAL A 221 -8.46 27.28 9.89
C VAL A 221 -9.71 27.32 9.00
N SER A 222 -10.19 28.52 8.68
CA SER A 222 -11.37 28.72 7.83
C SER A 222 -11.19 28.26 6.38
N THR A 223 -9.96 28.24 5.86
CA THR A 223 -9.67 27.87 4.46
C THR A 223 -9.11 26.46 4.31
N THR A 224 -8.59 25.85 5.39
CA THR A 224 -8.05 24.49 5.33
C THR A 224 -9.19 23.49 5.13
N LYS A 225 -9.09 22.70 4.05
CA LYS A 225 -10.02 21.62 3.76
C LYS A 225 -9.58 20.31 4.41
N LEU A 226 -10.56 19.51 4.81
CA LEU A 226 -10.37 18.14 5.27
C LEU A 226 -11.00 17.19 4.25
N GLY A 227 -10.17 16.42 3.54
CA GLY A 227 -10.63 15.71 2.34
C GLY A 227 -11.09 16.69 1.24
N GLN A 228 -12.11 16.32 0.45
CA GLN A 228 -12.62 17.19 -0.62
C GLN A 228 -13.56 18.31 -0.12
N ASP A 229 -14.44 17.96 0.82
CA ASP A 229 -15.57 18.80 1.27
C ASP A 229 -15.68 18.97 2.79
N GLY A 230 -14.77 18.38 3.57
CA GLY A 230 -14.69 18.59 5.01
C GLY A 230 -13.97 19.89 5.37
N TYR A 231 -14.16 20.32 6.62
CA TYR A 231 -13.63 21.58 7.12
C TYR A 231 -13.38 21.55 8.64
N PHE A 232 -12.69 22.57 9.12
CA PHE A 232 -12.45 22.79 10.54
C PHE A 232 -13.30 23.93 11.10
N VAL A 233 -13.70 23.80 12.36
CA VAL A 233 -14.35 24.83 13.16
C VAL A 233 -13.60 24.97 14.47
N ILE A 234 -13.33 26.20 14.89
CA ILE A 234 -12.86 26.50 16.24
C ILE A 234 -13.99 27.17 17.00
N ALA A 235 -14.26 26.66 18.20
CA ALA A 235 -15.24 27.24 19.11
C ALA A 235 -14.61 27.60 20.46
N ASP A 236 -15.11 28.66 21.08
CA ASP A 236 -14.79 29.07 22.43
C ASP A 236 -15.48 28.13 23.43
N MET A 237 -14.72 27.63 24.39
CA MET A 237 -15.18 26.74 25.46
C MET A 237 -15.07 27.39 26.84
N SER A 238 -14.72 28.68 26.88
CA SER A 238 -14.67 29.45 28.11
C SER A 238 -16.06 29.48 28.76
N PRO A 239 -16.16 29.23 30.08
CA PRO A 239 -17.44 29.28 30.77
C PRO A 239 -18.02 30.70 30.76
N GLY A 240 -19.31 30.84 30.45
CA GLY A 240 -20.02 32.12 30.39
C GLY A 240 -20.78 32.35 29.08
N ASP A 241 -21.12 33.60 28.78
CA ASP A 241 -21.96 34.00 27.63
C ASP A 241 -21.32 33.71 26.26
N HIS A 242 -20.01 33.49 26.22
CA HIS A 242 -19.25 33.16 25.01
C HIS A 242 -19.09 31.66 24.76
N GLN A 243 -19.53 30.80 25.69
CA GLN A 243 -19.38 29.36 25.55
C GLN A 243 -20.11 28.85 24.30
N GLY A 244 -19.38 28.17 23.43
CA GLY A 244 -19.86 27.65 22.16
C GLY A 244 -19.92 28.68 21.03
N GLN A 245 -19.38 29.89 21.19
CA GLN A 245 -19.24 30.84 20.06
C GLN A 245 -18.16 30.35 19.09
N ILE A 246 -18.45 30.43 17.79
CA ILE A 246 -17.52 30.01 16.75
C ILE A 246 -16.52 31.14 16.47
N ILE A 247 -15.24 30.82 16.63
CA ILE A 247 -14.11 31.74 16.52
C ILE A 247 -13.57 31.77 15.09
N ALA A 248 -13.52 30.61 14.44
CA ALA A 248 -13.08 30.43 13.06
C ALA A 248 -13.84 29.27 12.42
N ALA A 249 -14.38 29.48 11.23
CA ALA A 249 -15.07 28.47 10.43
C ALA A 249 -15.14 28.96 8.97
N PRO A 250 -15.46 28.08 8.01
CA PRO A 250 -15.72 28.49 6.64
C PRO A 250 -16.88 29.49 6.53
N PRO A 251 -16.94 30.27 5.43
CA PRO A 251 -18.07 31.15 5.16
C PRO A 251 -19.39 30.37 5.12
N GLY A 252 -20.42 30.91 5.76
CA GLY A 252 -21.73 30.27 5.81
C GLY A 252 -21.91 29.28 6.96
N THR A 253 -20.95 29.11 7.86
CA THR A 253 -21.18 28.41 9.14
C THR A 253 -21.95 29.33 10.13
N PRO A 254 -22.91 28.82 10.91
CA PRO A 254 -23.56 29.55 11.99
C PRO A 254 -22.58 30.12 13.01
N ALA A 255 -22.99 31.13 13.78
CA ALA A 255 -22.12 31.82 14.74
C ALA A 255 -21.88 31.04 16.05
N THR A 256 -22.67 30.01 16.35
CA THR A 256 -22.55 29.22 17.58
C THR A 256 -22.70 27.72 17.32
N LEU A 257 -22.07 26.89 18.15
CA LEU A 257 -22.21 25.44 18.11
C LEU A 257 -23.66 24.99 18.29
N ALA A 258 -24.43 25.70 19.11
CA ALA A 258 -25.84 25.42 19.35
C ALA A 258 -26.72 25.66 18.10
N ALA A 259 -26.33 26.59 17.22
CA ALA A 259 -27.00 26.82 15.95
C ALA A 259 -26.50 25.86 14.85
N LEU A 260 -25.23 25.46 14.92
CA LEU A 260 -24.60 24.51 13.99
C LEU A 260 -25.18 23.09 14.13
N VAL A 261 -25.44 22.62 15.35
CA VAL A 261 -25.96 21.28 15.62
C VAL A 261 -27.39 21.35 16.15
N PRO A 262 -28.36 20.58 15.58
CA PRO A 262 -29.73 20.51 16.07
C PRO A 262 -29.84 20.17 17.55
N ALA A 263 -30.88 20.68 18.21
CA ALA A 263 -31.13 20.48 19.64
C ALA A 263 -31.15 19.00 20.04
N GLU A 264 -31.71 18.11 19.22
CA GLU A 264 -31.73 16.66 19.49
C GLU A 264 -30.33 16.01 19.57
N GLN A 265 -29.30 16.61 18.98
CA GLN A 265 -27.95 16.04 18.89
C GLN A 265 -26.91 16.79 19.74
N GLN A 266 -27.33 17.79 20.52
CA GLN A 266 -26.40 18.53 21.39
C GLN A 266 -25.74 17.64 22.45
N ALA A 267 -26.43 16.61 22.95
CA ALA A 267 -25.84 15.65 23.88
C ALA A 267 -24.70 14.83 23.24
N LEU A 268 -24.85 14.46 21.96
CA LEU A 268 -23.82 13.76 21.20
C LEU A 268 -22.63 14.68 20.91
N LEU A 269 -22.89 15.92 20.48
CA LEU A 269 -21.85 16.93 20.32
C LEU A 269 -21.06 17.11 21.62
N GLN A 270 -21.74 17.23 22.76
CA GLN A 270 -21.09 17.37 24.05
C GLN A 270 -20.22 16.15 24.40
N ALA A 271 -20.67 14.94 24.08
CA ALA A 271 -19.89 13.72 24.29
C ALA A 271 -18.59 13.70 23.45
N VAL A 272 -18.63 14.20 22.21
CA VAL A 272 -17.44 14.36 21.36
C VAL A 272 -16.51 15.44 21.90
N LEU A 273 -17.05 16.59 22.29
CA LEU A 273 -16.29 17.71 22.86
C LEU A 273 -15.61 17.35 24.18
N ASP A 274 -16.27 16.56 25.04
CA ASP A 274 -15.72 16.05 26.29
C ASP A 274 -14.73 14.88 26.08
N GLY A 275 -14.56 14.39 24.85
CA GLY A 275 -13.71 13.25 24.52
C GLY A 275 -14.25 11.89 25.00
N LYS A 276 -15.53 11.83 25.42
CA LYS A 276 -16.21 10.58 25.80
C LYS A 276 -16.48 9.70 24.58
N GLN A 277 -16.69 10.32 23.42
CA GLN A 277 -16.75 9.65 22.12
C GLN A 277 -15.64 10.18 21.20
N PRO A 278 -14.94 9.31 20.45
CA PRO A 278 -13.86 9.75 19.56
C PRO A 278 -14.38 10.54 18.36
N SER A 279 -15.57 10.20 17.89
CA SER A 279 -16.33 10.91 16.86
C SER A 279 -17.81 10.59 17.00
N ALA A 280 -18.66 11.40 16.36
CA ALA A 280 -20.09 11.11 16.22
C ALA A 280 -20.59 11.59 14.86
N ASN A 281 -21.63 10.92 14.37
CA ASN A 281 -22.39 11.37 13.22
C ASN A 281 -23.37 12.47 13.66
N LEU A 282 -23.14 13.69 13.19
CA LEU A 282 -23.93 14.87 13.52
C LEU A 282 -24.50 15.50 12.25
N GLN A 283 -25.74 15.96 12.37
CA GLN A 283 -26.37 16.82 11.38
C GLN A 283 -25.84 18.24 11.60
N LEU A 284 -25.13 18.79 10.62
CA LEU A 284 -24.62 20.17 10.67
C LEU A 284 -25.47 21.06 9.78
N ARG A 285 -25.89 22.20 10.32
CA ARG A 285 -26.66 23.23 9.62
C ARG A 285 -25.72 24.29 9.04
N ASP A 286 -25.96 24.66 7.80
CA ASP A 286 -25.38 25.88 7.24
C ASP A 286 -26.12 27.13 7.75
N GLY A 287 -25.61 28.31 7.40
CA GLY A 287 -26.16 29.61 7.77
C GLY A 287 -27.51 29.92 7.09
N LYS A 288 -27.96 29.09 6.15
CA LYS A 288 -29.30 29.14 5.54
C LYS A 288 -30.26 28.11 6.15
N GLY A 289 -29.79 27.27 7.07
CA GLY A 289 -30.57 26.25 7.77
C GLY A 289 -30.64 24.90 7.05
N ALA A 290 -29.91 24.70 5.94
CA ALA A 290 -29.83 23.39 5.30
C ALA A 290 -28.99 22.44 6.16
N SER A 291 -29.49 21.23 6.38
CA SER A 291 -28.85 20.23 7.24
C SER A 291 -28.26 19.10 6.40
N GLN A 292 -27.00 18.75 6.67
CA GLN A 292 -26.32 17.62 6.06
C GLN A 292 -25.61 16.80 7.15
N ALA A 293 -25.48 15.48 6.94
CA ALA A 293 -24.81 14.58 7.87
C ALA A 293 -23.29 14.66 7.72
N PHE A 294 -22.60 14.86 8.83
CA PHE A 294 -21.14 14.87 8.94
C PHE A 294 -20.68 13.88 10.00
N GLU A 295 -19.56 13.23 9.73
CA GLU A 295 -18.76 12.64 10.79
C GLU A 295 -17.94 13.76 11.46
N VAL A 296 -18.07 13.88 12.77
CA VAL A 296 -17.49 14.98 13.55
C VAL A 296 -16.59 14.46 14.65
N THR A 297 -15.41 15.04 14.78
CA THR A 297 -14.49 14.82 15.91
C THR A 297 -14.05 16.16 16.50
N ALA A 298 -13.61 16.16 17.75
CA ALA A 298 -13.14 17.37 18.41
C ALA A 298 -11.89 17.12 19.26
N GLN A 299 -11.04 18.14 19.35
CA GLN A 299 -9.87 18.19 20.22
C GLN A 299 -9.88 19.50 21.01
N ARG A 300 -9.87 19.41 22.34
CA ARG A 300 -9.82 20.59 23.22
C ARG A 300 -8.40 21.09 23.40
N TYR A 301 -8.22 22.40 23.38
CA TYR A 301 -7.00 23.10 23.74
C TYR A 301 -7.23 23.98 24.97
N ALA A 302 -6.84 23.47 26.14
CA ALA A 302 -7.14 24.11 27.42
C ALA A 302 -6.50 25.50 27.63
N PRO A 303 -5.27 25.81 27.19
CA PRO A 303 -4.68 27.14 27.42
C PRO A 303 -5.51 28.29 26.88
N TRP A 304 -6.12 28.11 25.70
CA TRP A 304 -6.99 29.11 25.07
C TRP A 304 -8.48 28.83 25.31
N GLN A 305 -8.82 27.74 26.00
CA GLN A 305 -10.19 27.25 26.15
C GLN A 305 -10.89 27.09 24.80
N TRP A 306 -10.19 26.54 23.80
CA TRP A 306 -10.77 26.32 22.47
C TRP A 306 -11.08 24.85 22.24
N ALA A 307 -12.04 24.57 21.37
CA ALA A 307 -12.20 23.26 20.77
C ALA A 307 -12.02 23.36 19.25
N VAL A 308 -11.09 22.57 18.73
CA VAL A 308 -10.92 22.36 17.29
C VAL A 308 -11.80 21.18 16.89
N ILE A 309 -12.73 21.42 15.99
CA ILE A 309 -13.72 20.46 15.51
C ILE A 309 -13.43 20.20 14.04
N GLY A 310 -13.17 18.94 13.70
CA GLY A 310 -13.11 18.49 12.31
C GLY A 310 -14.46 17.91 11.92
N ALA A 311 -14.97 18.31 10.77
CA ALA A 311 -16.21 17.81 10.21
C ALA A 311 -16.00 17.34 8.77
N GLN A 312 -16.36 16.08 8.48
CA GLN A 312 -16.31 15.51 7.14
C GLN A 312 -17.71 15.04 6.70
N PRO A 313 -18.22 15.47 5.53
CA PRO A 313 -19.53 15.03 5.06
C PRO A 313 -19.60 13.50 4.92
N ARG A 314 -20.70 12.87 5.35
CA ARG A 314 -20.89 11.43 5.15
C ARG A 314 -20.95 11.03 3.67
N SER A 315 -21.31 11.94 2.78
CA SER A 315 -21.27 11.68 1.33
C SER A 315 -19.86 11.33 0.83
N ALA A 316 -18.80 11.77 1.52
CA ALA A 316 -17.42 11.36 1.22
C ALA A 316 -17.12 9.90 1.60
N ILE A 317 -17.91 9.30 2.51
CA ILE A 317 -17.85 7.90 2.92
C ILE A 317 -18.80 7.07 2.04
N ASP A 318 -20.04 7.54 1.89
CA ASP A 318 -21.12 6.79 1.23
C ASP A 318 -20.94 6.78 -0.31
N GLY A 319 -20.39 7.85 -0.91
CA GLY A 319 -20.20 7.95 -2.36
C GLY A 319 -19.30 6.86 -2.97
N PRO A 320 -18.08 6.63 -2.44
CA PRO A 320 -17.24 5.50 -2.86
C PRO A 320 -17.91 4.14 -2.65
N LEU A 321 -18.69 3.98 -1.57
CA LEU A 321 -19.41 2.74 -1.27
C LEU A 321 -20.55 2.47 -2.25
N ASP A 322 -21.27 3.50 -2.70
CA ASP A 322 -22.32 3.38 -3.71
C ASP A 322 -21.74 2.99 -5.08
N ALA A 323 -20.61 3.59 -5.46
CA ALA A 323 -19.90 3.22 -6.70
C ALA A 323 -19.37 1.78 -6.67
N LEU A 324 -18.85 1.35 -5.51
CA LEU A 324 -18.39 -0.02 -5.27
C LEU A 324 -19.56 -1.01 -5.33
N MET A 325 -20.72 -0.68 -4.75
CA MET A 325 -21.93 -1.49 -4.88
C MET A 325 -22.40 -1.60 -6.34
N GLY A 326 -22.42 -0.49 -7.08
CA GLY A 326 -22.82 -0.48 -8.49
C GLY A 326 -21.93 -1.36 -9.38
N SER A 327 -20.61 -1.27 -9.20
CA SER A 327 -19.65 -2.11 -9.94
C SER A 327 -19.72 -3.59 -9.56
N MET A 328 -19.94 -3.91 -8.28
CA MET A 328 -20.14 -5.30 -7.82
C MET A 328 -21.44 -5.92 -8.35
N LEU A 329 -22.52 -5.15 -8.39
CA LEU A 329 -23.79 -5.61 -8.97
C LEU A 329 -23.65 -5.87 -10.47
N LEU A 330 -22.97 -4.98 -11.20
CA LEU A 330 -22.70 -5.16 -12.63
C LEU A 330 -21.86 -6.42 -12.88
N PHE A 331 -20.77 -6.59 -12.13
CA PHE A 331 -19.91 -7.76 -12.24
C PHE A 331 -20.67 -9.06 -11.92
N SER A 332 -21.46 -9.06 -10.84
CA SER A 332 -22.27 -10.21 -10.43
C SER A 332 -23.33 -10.56 -11.50
N LEU A 333 -23.92 -9.57 -12.16
CA LEU A 333 -24.85 -9.78 -13.27
C LEU A 333 -24.18 -10.39 -14.50
N VAL A 334 -22.96 -9.94 -14.85
CA VAL A 334 -22.19 -10.50 -15.97
C VAL A 334 -21.81 -11.96 -15.69
N VAL A 335 -21.31 -12.26 -14.50
CA VAL A 335 -20.97 -13.63 -14.09
C VAL A 335 -22.21 -14.53 -14.06
N LEU A 336 -23.33 -14.02 -13.52
CA LEU A 336 -24.59 -14.77 -13.48
C LEU A 336 -25.12 -15.08 -14.88
N ALA A 337 -25.06 -14.12 -15.81
CA ALA A 337 -25.47 -14.32 -17.20
C ALA A 337 -24.59 -15.39 -17.90
N LEU A 338 -23.28 -15.37 -17.65
CA LEU A 338 -22.36 -16.38 -18.18
C LEU A 338 -22.66 -17.78 -17.61
N CYS A 339 -22.89 -17.88 -16.29
CA CYS A 339 -23.26 -19.14 -15.65
C CYS A 339 -24.60 -19.68 -16.17
N ILE A 340 -25.61 -18.81 -16.36
CA ILE A 340 -26.90 -19.19 -16.96
C ILE A 340 -26.69 -19.76 -18.36
N ALA A 341 -25.87 -19.11 -19.19
CA ALA A 341 -25.59 -19.57 -20.54
C ALA A 341 -24.93 -20.97 -20.53
N VAL A 342 -23.90 -21.15 -19.70
CA VAL A 342 -23.18 -22.44 -19.57
C VAL A 342 -24.11 -23.55 -19.06
N VAL A 343 -24.86 -23.29 -17.99
CA VAL A 343 -25.79 -24.27 -17.39
C VAL A 343 -26.93 -24.62 -18.34
N PHE A 344 -27.45 -23.65 -19.10
CA PHE A 344 -28.47 -23.89 -20.12
C PHE A 344 -27.95 -24.75 -21.28
N ILE A 345 -26.74 -24.47 -21.78
CA ILE A 345 -26.10 -25.26 -22.83
C ILE A 345 -25.86 -26.69 -22.34
N ALA A 346 -25.32 -26.86 -21.13
CA ALA A 346 -25.07 -28.17 -20.53
C ALA A 346 -26.37 -28.98 -20.34
N ALA A 347 -27.41 -28.40 -19.74
CA ALA A 347 -28.68 -29.09 -19.53
C ALA A 347 -29.38 -29.46 -20.84
N ARG A 348 -29.31 -28.61 -21.86
CA ARG A 348 -29.90 -28.89 -23.18
C ARG A 348 -29.18 -30.04 -23.90
N LYS A 349 -27.84 -30.08 -23.83
CA LYS A 349 -27.03 -31.12 -24.48
C LYS A 349 -27.08 -32.45 -23.72
N MET A 350 -27.03 -32.40 -22.39
CA MET A 350 -26.86 -33.60 -21.57
C MET A 350 -28.18 -34.25 -21.15
N VAL A 351 -29.26 -33.49 -20.97
CA VAL A 351 -30.53 -33.98 -20.40
C VAL A 351 -31.69 -33.91 -21.40
N THR A 352 -31.99 -32.73 -21.96
CA THR A 352 -33.23 -32.52 -22.74
C THR A 352 -33.23 -33.24 -24.09
N ARG A 353 -32.13 -33.18 -24.86
CA ARG A 353 -32.06 -33.83 -26.19
C ARG A 353 -32.18 -35.37 -26.11
N PRO A 354 -31.48 -36.07 -25.20
CA PRO A 354 -31.60 -37.52 -25.07
C PRO A 354 -32.97 -38.01 -24.61
N LEU A 355 -33.62 -37.30 -23.67
CA LEU A 355 -34.95 -37.68 -23.18
C LEU A 355 -36.01 -37.68 -24.30
N LEU A 356 -35.93 -36.75 -25.24
CA LEU A 356 -36.81 -36.73 -26.43
C LEU A 356 -36.56 -37.90 -27.39
N ALA A 357 -35.34 -38.45 -27.41
CA ALA A 357 -35.03 -39.63 -28.22
C ALA A 357 -35.66 -40.89 -27.61
N VAL A 358 -35.63 -41.03 -26.27
CA VAL A 358 -36.29 -42.14 -25.55
C VAL A 358 -37.80 -42.15 -25.78
N GLU A 359 -38.46 -40.98 -25.70
CA GLU A 359 -39.90 -40.84 -25.95
C GLU A 359 -40.29 -41.33 -27.36
N ARG A 360 -39.48 -40.96 -28.37
CA ARG A 360 -39.73 -41.34 -29.76
C ARG A 360 -39.63 -42.86 -29.97
N VAL A 361 -38.64 -43.51 -29.35
CA VAL A 361 -38.43 -44.97 -29.43
C VAL A 361 -39.59 -45.74 -28.78
N LEU A 362 -40.04 -45.32 -27.60
CA LEU A 362 -41.19 -45.95 -26.93
C LEU A 362 -42.50 -45.77 -27.72
N GLY A 363 -42.66 -44.64 -28.39
CA GLY A 363 -43.80 -44.38 -29.28
C GLY A 363 -43.83 -45.31 -30.51
N ASP A 364 -42.68 -45.63 -31.11
CA ASP A 364 -42.60 -46.53 -32.27
C ASP A 364 -42.90 -47.99 -31.90
N VAL A 365 -42.43 -48.46 -30.74
CA VAL A 365 -42.74 -49.80 -30.22
C VAL A 365 -44.23 -49.94 -29.91
N ALA A 366 -44.84 -48.92 -29.28
CA ALA A 366 -46.28 -48.90 -28.98
C ALA A 366 -47.16 -48.87 -30.25
N ALA A 367 -46.65 -48.32 -31.35
CA ALA A 367 -47.34 -48.27 -32.65
C ALA A 367 -47.13 -49.53 -33.52
N GLY A 368 -46.46 -50.56 -32.99
CA GLY A 368 -46.21 -51.82 -33.70
C GLY A 368 -45.15 -51.74 -34.80
N ARG A 369 -44.38 -50.64 -34.85
CA ARG A 369 -43.29 -50.45 -35.82
C ARG A 369 -41.97 -50.95 -35.21
N LEU A 370 -41.65 -52.21 -35.44
CA LEU A 370 -40.49 -52.89 -34.82
C LEU A 370 -39.23 -52.86 -35.70
N ASP A 371 -39.26 -52.16 -36.84
CA ASP A 371 -38.18 -52.20 -37.85
C ASP A 371 -37.11 -51.10 -37.69
N ASN A 372 -37.38 -50.07 -36.88
CA ASN A 372 -36.43 -48.97 -36.67
C ASN A 372 -35.28 -49.41 -35.74
N ALA A 373 -34.04 -49.12 -36.15
CA ALA A 373 -32.85 -49.37 -35.34
C ALA A 373 -32.74 -48.32 -34.22
N ILE A 374 -32.59 -48.80 -32.97
CA ILE A 374 -32.37 -47.95 -31.79
C ILE A 374 -30.86 -47.90 -31.55
N ASP A 375 -30.24 -46.76 -31.82
CA ASP A 375 -28.81 -46.55 -31.58
C ASP A 375 -28.58 -46.09 -30.13
N ILE A 376 -27.66 -46.75 -29.43
CA ILE A 376 -27.42 -46.56 -28.00
C ILE A 376 -25.97 -46.13 -27.82
N ASP A 377 -25.72 -44.83 -27.98
CA ASP A 377 -24.38 -44.22 -27.85
C ASP A 377 -24.14 -43.65 -26.43
N ARG A 378 -24.90 -44.13 -25.43
CA ARG A 378 -24.81 -43.65 -24.04
C ARG A 378 -24.84 -44.82 -23.06
N HIS A 379 -24.06 -44.68 -22.00
CA HIS A 379 -23.88 -45.70 -20.95
C HIS A 379 -24.44 -45.27 -19.58
N ASP A 380 -25.17 -44.15 -19.54
CA ASP A 380 -25.84 -43.63 -18.35
C ASP A 380 -27.24 -44.26 -18.15
N GLU A 381 -27.99 -43.81 -17.14
CA GLU A 381 -29.32 -44.31 -16.84
C GLU A 381 -30.31 -44.15 -18.02
N LEU A 382 -30.09 -43.17 -18.89
CA LEU A 382 -30.88 -42.97 -20.11
C LEU A 382 -30.48 -43.97 -21.21
N GLY A 383 -29.19 -44.30 -21.31
CA GLY A 383 -28.71 -45.41 -22.14
C GLY A 383 -29.28 -46.77 -21.73
N ARG A 384 -29.34 -47.06 -20.42
CA ARG A 384 -29.99 -48.28 -19.89
C ARG A 384 -31.49 -48.34 -20.21
N LEU A 385 -32.19 -47.22 -20.19
CA LEU A 385 -33.61 -47.14 -20.58
C LEU A 385 -33.82 -47.48 -22.06
N LEU A 386 -32.95 -47.00 -22.96
CA LEU A 386 -32.97 -47.35 -24.39
C LEU A 386 -32.68 -48.85 -24.63
N LEU A 387 -31.76 -49.43 -23.85
CA LEU A 387 -31.41 -50.86 -23.94
C LEU A 387 -32.57 -51.77 -23.53
N ASN A 388 -33.28 -51.43 -22.46
CA ASN A 388 -34.46 -52.17 -22.02
C ASN A 388 -35.59 -52.12 -23.08
N ALA A 389 -35.79 -50.97 -23.71
CA ALA A 389 -36.77 -50.82 -24.80
C ALA A 389 -36.43 -51.68 -26.03
N ARG A 390 -35.12 -51.81 -26.36
CA ARG A 390 -34.64 -52.71 -27.43
C ARG A 390 -34.91 -54.18 -27.12
N THR A 391 -34.66 -54.61 -25.89
CA THR A 391 -34.86 -56.01 -25.45
C THR A 391 -36.33 -56.43 -25.54
N MET A 392 -37.26 -55.53 -25.19
CA MET A 392 -38.71 -55.77 -25.28
C MET A 392 -39.19 -56.00 -26.73
N ARG A 393 -38.63 -55.26 -27.69
CA ARG A 393 -38.90 -55.41 -29.13
C ARG A 393 -38.48 -56.79 -29.65
N ASP A 394 -37.31 -57.27 -29.22
CA ASP A 394 -36.73 -58.51 -29.72
C ASP A 394 -37.49 -59.75 -29.19
N ASP A 395 -38.04 -59.72 -27.97
CA ASP A 395 -38.90 -60.81 -27.43
C ASP A 395 -40.24 -60.94 -28.18
N LEU A 396 -40.82 -59.82 -28.62
CA LEU A 396 -42.06 -59.81 -29.41
C LEU A 396 -41.89 -60.46 -30.79
N ARG A 397 -40.67 -60.37 -31.37
CA ARG A 397 -40.34 -60.99 -32.66
C ARG A 397 -40.21 -62.51 -32.56
N ALA A 398 -39.71 -63.03 -31.43
CA ALA A 398 -39.43 -64.45 -31.22
C ALA A 398 -40.69 -65.31 -30.99
N ARG A 399 -41.84 -64.70 -30.68
CA ARG A 399 -43.10 -65.42 -30.38
C ARG A 399 -43.89 -65.89 -31.61
N LEU A 400 -43.50 -65.48 -32.83
CA LEU A 400 -44.27 -65.73 -34.05
C LEU A 400 -43.88 -67.01 -34.83
N GLU A 401 -42.82 -67.74 -34.47
CA GLU A 401 -42.22 -68.78 -35.34
C GLU A 401 -42.40 -70.26 -34.88
N ARG A 402 -43.17 -70.58 -33.83
CA ARG A 402 -43.01 -71.87 -33.11
C ARG A 402 -44.09 -72.96 -33.23
N ASP A 403 -44.87 -73.06 -34.30
CA ASP A 403 -46.08 -73.93 -34.34
C ASP A 403 -46.15 -75.08 -35.38
N HIS A 404 -45.08 -75.47 -36.09
CA HIS A 404 -45.23 -76.46 -37.19
C HIS A 404 -44.34 -77.72 -37.10
N LEU A 405 -44.91 -78.80 -36.52
CA LEU A 405 -44.75 -80.22 -36.92
C LEU A 405 -44.16 -81.20 -35.88
N ILE A 406 -45.06 -82.07 -35.40
CA ILE A 406 -44.83 -83.34 -34.73
C ILE A 406 -45.68 -84.42 -35.45
N ALA A 407 -45.11 -85.63 -35.64
CA ALA A 407 -45.71 -86.96 -35.93
C ALA A 407 -45.68 -87.54 -37.37
N SER A 408 -44.86 -88.59 -37.57
CA SER A 408 -45.21 -89.86 -38.28
C SER A 408 -43.98 -90.80 -38.42
N GLU A 409 -43.96 -91.93 -37.71
CA GLU A 409 -42.92 -92.97 -37.77
C GLU A 409 -43.49 -94.38 -37.55
N ALA A 410 -43.39 -95.26 -38.56
CA ALA A 410 -43.35 -96.73 -38.41
C ALA A 410 -42.80 -97.50 -39.64
N LEU A 411 -42.15 -96.83 -40.60
CA LEU A 411 -41.35 -97.48 -41.67
C LEU A 411 -39.91 -96.94 -41.75
N ARG A 412 -39.52 -96.14 -40.75
CA ARG A 412 -38.37 -95.22 -40.79
C ARG A 412 -37.05 -95.85 -40.30
N VAL A 413 -37.10 -96.82 -39.40
CA VAL A 413 -35.91 -97.29 -38.65
C VAL A 413 -34.87 -97.99 -39.53
N ARG A 414 -35.27 -98.74 -40.55
CA ARG A 414 -34.32 -99.45 -41.42
C ARG A 414 -33.66 -98.54 -42.47
N THR A 415 -34.37 -97.54 -42.98
CA THR A 415 -33.82 -96.53 -43.91
C THR A 415 -33.04 -95.44 -43.16
N ALA A 416 -33.46 -95.08 -41.94
CA ALA A 416 -32.77 -94.09 -41.11
C ALA A 416 -31.39 -94.55 -40.62
N LEU A 417 -31.22 -95.86 -40.32
CA LEU A 417 -29.91 -96.41 -39.95
C LEU A 417 -28.92 -96.45 -41.13
N ASP A 418 -29.41 -96.58 -42.36
CA ASP A 418 -28.59 -96.64 -43.59
C ASP A 418 -28.01 -95.27 -44.01
N ASP A 419 -28.70 -94.16 -43.68
CA ASP A 419 -28.35 -92.79 -44.07
C ASP A 419 -27.86 -91.90 -42.89
N VAL A 420 -27.84 -92.41 -41.65
CA VAL A 420 -27.24 -91.73 -40.49
C VAL A 420 -25.72 -91.67 -40.64
N SER A 421 -25.06 -90.58 -40.22
CA SER A 421 -23.60 -90.40 -40.30
C SER A 421 -22.80 -91.22 -39.28
N THR A 422 -23.47 -91.78 -38.28
CA THR A 422 -22.86 -92.61 -37.23
C THR A 422 -22.56 -93.99 -37.76
N ASN A 423 -21.38 -94.53 -37.46
CA ASN A 423 -21.00 -95.89 -37.84
C ASN A 423 -21.65 -96.88 -36.87
N VAL A 424 -22.60 -97.70 -37.35
CA VAL A 424 -23.39 -98.62 -36.51
C VAL A 424 -23.28 -100.07 -37.00
N MET A 425 -22.98 -100.98 -36.07
CA MET A 425 -23.01 -102.43 -36.24
C MET A 425 -24.02 -103.04 -35.27
N ILE A 426 -24.81 -104.02 -35.74
CA ILE A 426 -25.69 -104.83 -34.91
C ILE A 426 -25.29 -106.30 -35.06
N ALA A 427 -25.08 -106.96 -33.93
CA ALA A 427 -24.83 -108.40 -33.86
C ALA A 427 -25.95 -109.12 -33.08
N ASP A 428 -26.25 -110.37 -33.44
CA ASP A 428 -27.20 -111.23 -32.74
C ASP A 428 -26.65 -111.74 -31.38
N ALA A 429 -27.48 -112.47 -30.64
CA ALA A 429 -27.11 -113.05 -29.34
C ALA A 429 -25.92 -114.03 -29.44
N GLU A 430 -25.71 -114.67 -30.58
CA GLU A 430 -24.56 -115.53 -30.87
C GLU A 430 -23.32 -114.77 -31.38
N ARG A 431 -23.32 -113.43 -31.30
CA ARG A 431 -22.23 -112.53 -31.72
C ARG A 431 -21.96 -112.53 -33.23
N ARG A 432 -22.94 -112.94 -34.05
CA ARG A 432 -22.85 -112.81 -35.51
C ARG A 432 -23.35 -111.45 -35.95
N ILE A 433 -22.62 -110.81 -36.85
CA ILE A 433 -22.97 -109.51 -37.42
C ILE A 433 -24.19 -109.69 -38.33
N ILE A 434 -25.32 -109.13 -37.91
CA ILE A 434 -26.59 -109.19 -38.65
C ILE A 434 -26.87 -107.91 -39.44
N TYR A 435 -26.24 -106.78 -39.05
CA TYR A 435 -26.38 -105.52 -39.76
C TYR A 435 -25.15 -104.64 -39.57
N VAL A 436 -24.73 -103.99 -40.65
CA VAL A 436 -23.70 -102.94 -40.69
C VAL A 436 -24.25 -101.86 -41.61
N ASN A 437 -24.26 -100.62 -41.15
CA ASN A 437 -24.73 -99.52 -41.99
C ASN A 437 -23.66 -99.04 -42.98
N ARG A 438 -24.07 -98.33 -44.04
CA ARG A 438 -23.16 -97.87 -45.11
C ARG A 438 -21.97 -97.02 -44.62
N PRO A 439 -22.11 -96.10 -43.64
CA PRO A 439 -20.97 -95.37 -43.08
C PRO A 439 -19.93 -96.30 -42.44
N LEU A 440 -20.34 -97.23 -41.57
CA LEU A 440 -19.40 -98.17 -40.93
C LEU A 440 -18.74 -99.08 -41.96
N GLN A 441 -19.52 -99.55 -42.95
CA GLN A 441 -19.00 -100.35 -44.05
C GLN A 441 -17.92 -99.60 -44.85
N ARG A 442 -18.11 -98.30 -45.12
CA ARG A 442 -17.10 -97.46 -45.79
C ARG A 442 -15.86 -97.25 -44.92
N MET A 443 -16.05 -96.88 -43.65
CA MET A 443 -14.96 -96.65 -42.70
C MET A 443 -14.06 -97.89 -42.56
N LEU A 444 -14.66 -99.07 -42.35
CA LEU A 444 -13.91 -100.33 -42.25
C LEU A 444 -13.24 -100.74 -43.58
N SER A 445 -13.82 -100.37 -44.72
CA SER A 445 -13.21 -100.62 -46.04
C SER A 445 -12.01 -99.71 -46.29
N GLU A 446 -12.12 -98.42 -45.98
CA GLU A 446 -11.03 -97.44 -46.07
C GLU A 446 -9.88 -97.79 -45.10
N MET A 447 -10.21 -98.34 -43.93
CA MET A 447 -9.24 -98.74 -42.93
C MET A 447 -8.74 -100.18 -43.09
N GLN A 448 -9.23 -100.96 -44.07
CA GLN A 448 -8.92 -102.38 -44.19
C GLN A 448 -7.42 -102.65 -44.25
N ASP A 449 -6.67 -101.86 -45.02
CA ASP A 449 -5.22 -102.05 -45.19
C ASP A 449 -4.45 -101.74 -43.89
N VAL A 450 -4.97 -100.82 -43.08
CA VAL A 450 -4.40 -100.48 -41.77
C VAL A 450 -4.81 -101.51 -40.71
N LEU A 451 -6.07 -101.96 -40.72
CA LEU A 451 -6.60 -102.97 -39.81
C LEU A 451 -5.94 -104.34 -40.01
N ARG A 452 -5.52 -104.67 -41.24
CA ARG A 452 -4.76 -105.89 -41.53
C ARG A 452 -3.39 -105.96 -40.86
N HIS A 453 -2.83 -104.83 -40.42
CA HIS A 453 -1.61 -104.82 -39.61
C HIS A 453 -1.83 -105.53 -38.27
N ASP A 454 -2.96 -105.27 -37.63
CA ASP A 454 -3.29 -105.81 -36.29
C ASP A 454 -4.24 -107.03 -36.35
N LEU A 455 -4.99 -107.19 -37.44
CA LEU A 455 -5.96 -108.25 -37.71
C LEU A 455 -5.73 -108.87 -39.11
N PRO A 456 -4.77 -109.81 -39.26
CA PRO A 456 -4.26 -110.24 -40.56
C PRO A 456 -5.29 -110.84 -41.52
N ASN A 457 -6.39 -111.38 -41.00
CA ASN A 457 -7.45 -112.04 -41.77
C ASN A 457 -8.68 -111.15 -42.00
N PHE A 458 -8.57 -109.85 -41.72
CA PHE A 458 -9.70 -108.92 -41.82
C PHE A 458 -10.09 -108.64 -43.29
N ASP A 459 -11.39 -108.75 -43.59
CA ASP A 459 -11.99 -108.42 -44.88
C ASP A 459 -13.30 -107.66 -44.64
N ALA A 460 -13.31 -106.38 -45.02
CA ALA A 460 -14.46 -105.51 -44.86
C ALA A 460 -15.62 -105.91 -45.79
N ALA A 461 -15.35 -106.53 -46.95
CA ALA A 461 -16.41 -106.93 -47.90
C ALA A 461 -17.21 -108.16 -47.42
N ALA A 462 -16.63 -108.94 -46.50
CA ALA A 462 -17.20 -110.20 -46.00
C ALA A 462 -17.78 -110.10 -44.58
N LEU A 463 -18.17 -108.91 -44.12
CA LEU A 463 -18.65 -108.72 -42.73
C LEU A 463 -20.00 -109.39 -42.43
N GLY A 464 -20.88 -109.48 -43.43
CA GLY A 464 -22.18 -110.12 -43.27
C GLY A 464 -22.04 -111.60 -42.89
N ASN A 465 -22.63 -111.99 -41.76
CA ASN A 465 -22.61 -113.36 -41.23
C ASN A 465 -21.25 -113.82 -40.63
N THR A 466 -20.33 -112.90 -40.36
CA THR A 466 -19.11 -113.17 -39.56
C THR A 466 -19.32 -112.88 -38.07
N ARG A 467 -18.42 -113.34 -37.21
CA ARG A 467 -18.49 -113.08 -35.75
C ARG A 467 -17.71 -111.82 -35.40
N ILE A 468 -18.26 -110.98 -34.52
CA ILE A 468 -17.57 -109.77 -34.02
C ILE A 468 -16.25 -110.08 -33.29
N ASP A 469 -16.04 -111.34 -32.90
CA ASP A 469 -14.82 -111.82 -32.25
C ASP A 469 -13.55 -111.54 -33.09
N GLN A 470 -13.69 -111.36 -34.42
CA GLN A 470 -12.58 -111.00 -35.31
C GLN A 470 -11.98 -109.61 -35.07
N PHE A 471 -12.69 -108.72 -34.38
CA PHE A 471 -12.21 -107.37 -34.07
C PHE A 471 -11.43 -107.29 -32.75
N HIS A 472 -11.39 -108.37 -31.96
CA HIS A 472 -10.73 -108.40 -30.66
C HIS A 472 -9.31 -108.96 -30.77
N ARG A 473 -8.33 -108.22 -30.26
CA ARG A 473 -6.92 -108.65 -30.22
C ARG A 473 -6.65 -109.71 -29.15
N ASN A 474 -7.45 -109.73 -28.07
CA ASN A 474 -7.25 -110.60 -26.91
C ASN A 474 -8.56 -111.33 -26.52
N PRO A 475 -8.56 -112.64 -26.21
CA PRO A 475 -9.78 -113.39 -25.88
C PRO A 475 -10.56 -112.90 -24.65
N GLU A 476 -9.92 -112.12 -23.77
CA GLU A 476 -10.59 -111.51 -22.61
C GLU A 476 -11.61 -110.42 -22.98
N GLN A 477 -11.40 -109.69 -24.09
CA GLN A 477 -12.34 -108.67 -24.58
C GLN A 477 -13.66 -109.30 -25.01
N ALA A 478 -13.62 -110.49 -25.62
CA ALA A 478 -14.81 -111.24 -26.00
C ALA A 478 -15.63 -111.72 -24.78
N ARG A 479 -14.98 -112.02 -23.64
CA ARG A 479 -15.66 -112.43 -22.39
C ARG A 479 -16.38 -111.27 -21.69
N LEU A 480 -15.91 -110.03 -21.88
CA LEU A 480 -16.54 -108.83 -21.33
C LEU A 480 -17.97 -108.64 -21.87
N LEU A 481 -18.19 -108.99 -23.13
CA LEU A 481 -19.49 -108.88 -23.79
C LEU A 481 -20.57 -109.76 -23.14
N ASP A 482 -20.22 -110.97 -22.70
CA ASP A 482 -21.15 -111.89 -22.05
C ASP A 482 -21.68 -111.36 -20.70
N GLN A 483 -20.95 -110.42 -20.06
CA GLN A 483 -21.29 -109.83 -18.76
C GLN A 483 -21.89 -108.41 -18.85
N LEU A 484 -21.95 -107.82 -20.04
CA LEU A 484 -22.35 -106.43 -20.25
C LEU A 484 -23.85 -106.20 -19.90
N LYS A 485 -24.19 -105.47 -18.84
CA LYS A 485 -25.60 -105.21 -18.46
C LYS A 485 -26.14 -103.84 -18.91
N SER A 486 -25.26 -102.92 -19.30
CA SER A 486 -25.57 -101.55 -19.70
C SER A 486 -24.60 -101.11 -20.81
N THR A 487 -24.88 -99.96 -21.43
CA THR A 487 -23.96 -99.32 -22.38
C THR A 487 -22.57 -99.17 -21.79
N HIS A 488 -21.56 -99.61 -22.53
CA HIS A 488 -20.14 -99.47 -22.20
C HIS A 488 -19.48 -98.60 -23.27
N THR A 489 -18.69 -97.63 -22.83
CA THR A 489 -17.96 -96.73 -23.72
C THR A 489 -16.46 -96.93 -23.49
N ALA A 490 -15.73 -97.18 -24.56
CA ALA A 490 -14.28 -97.31 -24.56
C ALA A 490 -13.68 -96.39 -25.63
N GLN A 491 -12.45 -95.93 -25.40
CA GLN A 491 -11.66 -95.29 -26.44
C GLN A 491 -10.51 -96.22 -26.80
N VAL A 492 -10.33 -96.45 -28.08
CA VAL A 492 -9.30 -97.33 -28.61
C VAL A 492 -8.55 -96.57 -29.71
N GLU A 493 -7.22 -96.67 -29.66
CA GLU A 493 -6.37 -96.17 -30.72
C GLU A 493 -6.13 -97.30 -31.72
N ILE A 494 -6.58 -97.11 -32.96
CA ILE A 494 -6.46 -98.11 -34.02
C ILE A 494 -5.91 -97.42 -35.26
N GLY A 495 -4.71 -97.80 -35.68
CA GLY A 495 -4.11 -97.27 -36.91
C GLY A 495 -3.82 -95.76 -36.90
N GLY A 496 -3.57 -95.16 -35.74
CA GLY A 496 -3.28 -93.72 -35.58
C GLY A 496 -4.53 -92.82 -35.51
N ARG A 497 -5.72 -93.40 -35.34
CA ARG A 497 -6.98 -92.67 -35.08
C ARG A 497 -7.49 -92.97 -33.68
N ILE A 498 -8.05 -91.95 -33.02
CA ILE A 498 -8.72 -92.08 -31.73
C ILE A 498 -10.19 -92.38 -32.00
N VAL A 499 -10.57 -93.65 -31.83
CA VAL A 499 -11.95 -94.09 -32.04
C VAL A 499 -12.61 -94.34 -30.71
N GLN A 500 -13.77 -93.74 -30.51
CA GLN A 500 -14.64 -94.02 -29.39
C GLN A 500 -15.66 -95.10 -29.81
N GLU A 501 -15.64 -96.21 -29.09
CA GLU A 501 -16.58 -97.31 -29.23
C GLU A 501 -17.63 -97.23 -28.12
N VAL A 502 -18.90 -97.27 -28.50
CA VAL A 502 -20.04 -97.33 -27.58
C VAL A 502 -20.81 -98.62 -27.85
N VAL A 503 -20.69 -99.59 -26.95
CA VAL A 503 -21.34 -100.90 -27.04
C VAL A 503 -22.55 -100.94 -26.12
N SER A 504 -23.75 -101.16 -26.67
CA SER A 504 -25.00 -101.26 -25.92
C SER A 504 -25.69 -102.61 -26.13
N PRO A 505 -26.09 -103.35 -25.07
CA PRO A 505 -26.84 -104.59 -25.21
C PRO A 505 -28.29 -104.31 -25.61
N VAL A 506 -28.82 -105.03 -26.60
CA VAL A 506 -30.25 -104.99 -26.97
C VAL A 506 -30.99 -106.08 -26.20
N VAL A 507 -31.92 -105.69 -25.35
CA VAL A 507 -32.72 -106.60 -24.54
C VAL A 507 -34.18 -106.57 -25.00
N ALA A 508 -34.80 -107.75 -25.11
CA ALA A 508 -36.23 -107.86 -25.36
C ALA A 508 -37.03 -107.40 -24.12
N ALA A 509 -38.31 -107.08 -24.30
CA ALA A 509 -39.21 -106.71 -23.19
C ALA A 509 -39.34 -107.83 -22.12
N THR A 510 -38.98 -109.07 -22.47
CA THR A 510 -38.94 -110.25 -21.59
C THR A 510 -37.65 -110.37 -20.77
N GLY A 511 -36.67 -109.46 -20.97
CA GLY A 511 -35.37 -109.46 -20.28
C GLY A 511 -34.31 -110.35 -20.93
N GLU A 512 -34.65 -111.06 -22.00
CA GLU A 512 -33.71 -111.89 -22.78
C GLU A 512 -32.85 -111.02 -23.72
N ARG A 513 -31.55 -111.30 -23.82
CA ARG A 513 -30.63 -110.54 -24.68
C ARG A 513 -30.80 -110.95 -26.14
N MET A 514 -31.16 -109.99 -26.98
CA MET A 514 -31.37 -110.19 -28.41
C MET A 514 -30.09 -109.96 -29.23
N GLY A 515 -29.15 -109.17 -28.71
CA GLY A 515 -27.91 -108.84 -29.43
C GLY A 515 -27.17 -107.65 -28.86
N TYR A 516 -26.31 -107.04 -29.69
CA TYR A 516 -25.48 -105.89 -29.35
C TYR A 516 -25.56 -104.84 -30.46
N VAL A 517 -25.64 -103.57 -30.08
CA VAL A 517 -25.38 -102.44 -30.99
C VAL A 517 -24.03 -101.85 -30.62
N VAL A 518 -23.16 -101.67 -31.61
CA VAL A 518 -21.87 -101.00 -31.45
C VAL A 518 -21.87 -99.75 -32.32
N GLU A 519 -21.64 -98.60 -31.70
CA GLU A 519 -21.42 -97.32 -32.34
C GLU A 519 -19.92 -96.98 -32.31
N TRP A 520 -19.39 -96.54 -33.45
CA TRP A 520 -18.00 -96.09 -33.60
C TRP A 520 -18.01 -94.60 -33.98
N SER A 521 -17.31 -93.75 -33.21
CA SER A 521 -17.09 -92.35 -33.56
C SER A 521 -15.59 -92.00 -33.54
N ASP A 522 -15.09 -91.47 -34.66
CA ASP A 522 -13.72 -90.95 -34.75
C ASP A 522 -13.68 -89.57 -34.07
N ARG A 523 -12.88 -89.43 -33.01
CA ARG A 523 -12.72 -88.17 -32.24
C ARG A 523 -11.32 -87.57 -32.34
N THR A 524 -10.56 -87.97 -33.36
CA THR A 524 -9.16 -87.56 -33.51
C THR A 524 -9.02 -86.04 -33.62
N GLN A 525 -9.94 -85.36 -34.31
CA GLN A 525 -9.87 -83.91 -34.51
C GLN A 525 -10.21 -83.11 -33.24
N GLU A 526 -11.22 -83.52 -32.48
CA GLU A 526 -11.67 -82.80 -31.27
C GLU A 526 -10.59 -82.76 -30.19
N VAL A 527 -9.95 -83.91 -29.92
CA VAL A 527 -8.89 -84.02 -28.90
C VAL A 527 -7.68 -83.16 -29.28
N GLN A 528 -7.35 -83.09 -30.57
CA GLN A 528 -6.25 -82.25 -31.06
C GLN A 528 -6.55 -80.75 -30.82
N VAL A 529 -7.78 -80.30 -31.13
CA VAL A 529 -8.16 -78.89 -30.90
C VAL A 529 -8.19 -78.55 -29.41
N GLU A 530 -8.65 -79.46 -28.55
CA GLU A 530 -8.64 -79.26 -27.09
C GLU A 530 -7.22 -79.00 -26.56
N GLN A 531 -6.23 -79.76 -27.04
CA GLN A 531 -4.83 -79.56 -26.68
C GLN A 531 -4.25 -78.25 -27.24
N GLU A 532 -4.55 -77.92 -28.49
CA GLU A 532 -4.12 -76.66 -29.12
C GLU A 532 -4.71 -75.43 -28.40
N VAL A 533 -6.01 -75.46 -28.04
CA VAL A 533 -6.65 -74.39 -27.26
C VAL A 533 -6.02 -74.24 -25.88
N ALA A 534 -5.77 -75.35 -25.18
CA ALA A 534 -5.16 -75.31 -23.85
C ALA A 534 -3.77 -74.65 -23.89
N HIS A 535 -2.94 -75.00 -24.88
CA HIS A 535 -1.61 -74.41 -25.06
C HIS A 535 -1.67 -72.90 -25.32
N VAL A 536 -2.53 -72.47 -26.26
CA VAL A 536 -2.65 -71.04 -26.62
C VAL A 536 -3.21 -70.21 -25.46
N VAL A 537 -4.13 -70.75 -24.67
CA VAL A 537 -4.67 -70.06 -23.47
C VAL A 537 -3.61 -69.95 -22.38
N GLU A 538 -2.79 -70.99 -22.16
CA GLU A 538 -1.68 -70.97 -21.19
C GLU A 538 -0.61 -69.94 -21.58
N ALA A 539 -0.23 -69.88 -22.87
CA ALA A 539 0.68 -68.87 -23.41
C ALA A 539 0.13 -67.45 -23.20
N ALA A 540 -1.15 -67.23 -23.53
CA ALA A 540 -1.81 -65.94 -23.34
C ALA A 540 -1.88 -65.53 -21.85
N ALA A 541 -2.12 -66.48 -20.94
CA ALA A 541 -2.11 -66.24 -19.50
C ALA A 541 -0.72 -65.89 -18.96
N ALA A 542 0.34 -66.39 -19.61
CA ALA A 542 1.73 -66.02 -19.34
C ALA A 542 2.15 -64.68 -19.99
N GLY A 543 1.25 -64.04 -20.75
CA GLY A 543 1.50 -62.77 -21.42
C GLY A 543 2.04 -62.89 -22.85
N ASP A 544 2.19 -64.12 -23.38
CA ASP A 544 2.51 -64.34 -24.79
C ASP A 544 1.23 -64.42 -25.63
N LEU A 545 0.91 -63.32 -26.29
CA LEU A 545 -0.25 -63.21 -27.17
C LEU A 545 0.12 -63.47 -28.64
N SER A 546 1.27 -64.08 -28.94
CA SER A 546 1.70 -64.38 -30.31
C SER A 546 1.27 -65.77 -30.82
N GLU A 547 0.96 -66.69 -29.91
CA GLU A 547 0.53 -68.06 -30.23
C GLU A 547 -0.86 -68.12 -30.86
N ARG A 548 -1.06 -69.01 -31.85
CA ARG A 548 -2.32 -69.13 -32.61
C ARG A 548 -2.74 -70.58 -32.81
N ILE A 549 -4.05 -70.82 -32.81
CA ILE A 549 -4.61 -72.13 -33.15
C ILE A 549 -4.60 -72.30 -34.67
N ASP A 550 -4.02 -73.40 -35.18
CA ASP A 550 -4.01 -73.68 -36.63
C ASP A 550 -5.44 -73.88 -37.14
N VAL A 551 -5.84 -73.16 -38.18
CA VAL A 551 -7.20 -73.27 -38.75
C VAL A 551 -7.32 -74.35 -39.82
N ARG A 552 -6.20 -74.89 -40.31
CA ARG A 552 -6.19 -75.87 -41.41
C ARG A 552 -6.83 -77.20 -40.97
N GLY A 553 -7.69 -77.74 -41.83
CA GLY A 553 -8.36 -79.03 -41.60
C GLY A 553 -9.55 -79.01 -40.63
N LYS A 554 -9.81 -77.88 -39.95
CA LYS A 554 -10.94 -77.72 -39.03
C LYS A 554 -12.22 -77.29 -39.78
N GLN A 555 -13.38 -77.78 -39.35
CA GLN A 555 -14.69 -77.43 -39.94
C GLN A 555 -15.73 -77.14 -38.85
N GLY A 556 -16.85 -76.51 -39.24
CA GLY A 556 -17.97 -76.24 -38.35
C GLY A 556 -17.59 -75.41 -37.12
N PHE A 557 -17.98 -75.89 -35.94
CA PHE A 557 -17.75 -75.19 -34.66
C PHE A 557 -16.26 -75.02 -34.32
N LEU A 558 -15.42 -76.03 -34.59
CA LEU A 558 -14.00 -75.98 -34.24
C LEU A 558 -13.24 -74.91 -35.02
N LEU A 559 -13.61 -74.69 -36.29
CA LEU A 559 -13.04 -73.60 -37.09
C LEU A 559 -13.47 -72.23 -36.55
N LEU A 560 -14.74 -72.06 -36.21
CA LEU A 560 -15.27 -70.82 -35.65
C LEU A 560 -14.57 -70.47 -34.32
N LEU A 561 -14.38 -71.46 -33.45
CA LEU A 561 -13.68 -71.30 -32.17
C LEU A 561 -12.22 -70.85 -32.36
N ALA A 562 -11.47 -71.53 -33.25
CA ALA A 562 -10.09 -71.18 -33.55
C ALA A 562 -9.97 -69.75 -34.11
N GLN A 563 -10.85 -69.37 -35.03
CA GLN A 563 -10.89 -68.02 -35.62
C GLN A 563 -11.23 -66.94 -34.58
N GLN A 564 -12.21 -67.19 -33.72
CA GLN A 564 -12.61 -66.25 -32.67
C GLN A 564 -11.51 -66.06 -31.61
N LEU A 565 -10.85 -67.15 -31.18
CA LEU A 565 -9.73 -67.07 -30.24
C LEU A 565 -8.54 -66.33 -30.83
N ASN A 566 -8.15 -66.64 -32.07
CA ASN A 566 -7.08 -65.92 -32.76
C ASN A 566 -7.40 -64.42 -32.91
N THR A 567 -8.63 -64.07 -33.28
CA THR A 567 -9.08 -62.67 -33.39
C THR A 567 -9.03 -61.94 -32.04
N LEU A 568 -9.41 -62.63 -30.95
CA LEU A 568 -9.31 -62.07 -29.60
C LEU A 568 -7.85 -61.80 -29.22
N LEU A 569 -6.95 -62.73 -29.51
CA LEU A 569 -5.51 -62.56 -29.24
C LEU A 569 -4.90 -61.44 -30.09
N ASP A 570 -5.26 -61.34 -31.37
CA ASP A 570 -4.80 -60.26 -32.26
C ASP A 570 -5.21 -58.88 -31.71
N ASN A 571 -6.47 -58.72 -31.31
CA ASN A 571 -6.97 -57.45 -30.79
C ASN A 571 -6.30 -57.06 -29.45
N ASN A 572 -6.08 -58.03 -28.56
CA ASN A 572 -5.40 -57.77 -27.28
C ASN A 572 -3.90 -57.47 -27.47
N ALA A 573 -3.23 -58.19 -28.38
CA ALA A 573 -1.82 -57.99 -28.69
C ALA A 573 -1.57 -56.59 -29.30
N ASP A 574 -2.39 -56.17 -30.27
CA ASP A 574 -2.30 -54.84 -30.88
C ASP A 574 -2.55 -53.73 -29.84
N GLY A 575 -3.63 -53.86 -29.05
CA GLY A 575 -3.96 -52.89 -28.01
C GLY A 575 -2.85 -52.70 -26.97
N LEU A 576 -2.30 -53.79 -26.43
CA LEU A 576 -1.23 -53.73 -25.42
C LEU A 576 0.10 -53.24 -26.01
N SER A 577 0.44 -53.66 -27.23
CA SER A 577 1.65 -53.22 -27.93
C SER A 577 1.66 -51.70 -28.14
N ARG A 578 0.53 -51.11 -28.53
CA ARG A 578 0.39 -49.65 -28.69
C ARG A 578 0.56 -48.89 -27.37
N VAL A 579 -0.02 -49.37 -26.28
CA VAL A 579 0.14 -48.77 -24.95
C VAL A 579 1.60 -48.84 -24.51
N SER A 580 2.23 -50.01 -24.67
CA SER A 580 3.65 -50.19 -24.36
C SER A 580 4.54 -49.26 -25.18
N ALA A 581 4.27 -49.09 -26.46
CA ALA A 581 5.01 -48.19 -27.34
C ALA A 581 4.89 -46.73 -26.88
N LEU A 582 3.67 -46.27 -26.56
CA LEU A 582 3.45 -44.92 -26.04
C LEU A 582 4.18 -44.69 -24.71
N LEU A 583 4.03 -45.60 -23.74
CA LEU A 583 4.72 -45.50 -22.45
C LEU A 583 6.24 -45.50 -22.61
N SER A 584 6.77 -46.31 -23.54
CA SER A 584 8.20 -46.29 -23.88
C SER A 584 8.62 -44.92 -24.42
N SER A 585 7.87 -44.33 -25.36
CA SER A 585 8.15 -42.99 -25.88
C SER A 585 8.11 -41.92 -24.78
N LEU A 586 7.09 -41.95 -23.91
CA LEU A 586 6.98 -41.03 -22.77
C LEU A 586 8.16 -41.17 -21.80
N SER A 587 8.61 -42.40 -21.52
CA SER A 587 9.76 -42.65 -20.64
C SER A 587 11.08 -42.12 -21.21
N GLN A 588 11.18 -42.01 -22.54
CA GLN A 588 12.33 -41.42 -23.25
C GLN A 588 12.21 -39.90 -23.41
N GLY A 589 11.18 -39.28 -22.84
CA GLY A 589 10.92 -37.85 -22.92
C GLY A 589 10.18 -37.40 -24.18
N ASP A 590 9.71 -38.31 -25.04
CA ASP A 590 8.92 -37.93 -26.21
C ASP A 590 7.45 -37.73 -25.84
N LEU A 591 7.07 -36.48 -25.56
CA LEU A 591 5.71 -36.09 -25.26
C LEU A 591 4.89 -35.75 -26.51
N THR A 592 5.43 -36.00 -27.72
CA THR A 592 4.71 -35.85 -29.00
C THR A 592 4.05 -37.14 -29.46
N ALA A 593 4.50 -38.29 -28.94
CA ALA A 593 3.92 -39.59 -29.24
C ALA A 593 2.45 -39.65 -28.80
N ARG A 594 1.59 -40.18 -29.66
CA ARG A 594 0.17 -40.41 -29.38
C ARG A 594 -0.19 -41.83 -29.79
N MET A 595 -1.20 -42.38 -29.12
CA MET A 595 -1.77 -43.67 -29.47
C MET A 595 -2.89 -43.44 -30.50
N ASP A 596 -2.69 -43.92 -31.71
CA ASP A 596 -3.60 -43.77 -32.85
C ASP A 596 -4.34 -45.08 -33.17
N GLY A 597 -5.52 -44.97 -33.79
CA GLY A 597 -6.30 -46.10 -34.30
C GLY A 597 -7.76 -46.15 -33.81
N ALA A 598 -8.58 -46.92 -34.53
CA ALA A 598 -10.00 -47.15 -34.22
C ALA A 598 -10.18 -48.26 -33.16
N LEU A 599 -9.67 -48.01 -31.97
CA LEU A 599 -9.83 -48.91 -30.82
C LEU A 599 -11.26 -48.80 -30.27
N GLN A 600 -11.75 -49.89 -29.68
CA GLN A 600 -13.08 -49.97 -29.07
C GLN A 600 -13.00 -50.48 -27.64
N GLY A 601 -14.06 -50.23 -26.87
CA GLY A 601 -14.15 -50.65 -25.46
C GLY A 601 -13.00 -50.09 -24.61
N VAL A 602 -12.45 -50.93 -23.73
CA VAL A 602 -11.41 -50.52 -22.76
C VAL A 602 -10.15 -49.96 -23.45
N PHE A 603 -9.76 -50.47 -24.61
CA PHE A 603 -8.59 -49.97 -25.34
C PHE A 603 -8.77 -48.54 -25.87
N ALA A 604 -10.00 -48.14 -26.20
CA ALA A 604 -10.31 -46.76 -26.56
C ALA A 604 -10.16 -45.83 -25.35
N THR A 605 -10.64 -46.26 -24.18
CA THR A 605 -10.47 -45.50 -22.93
C THR A 605 -8.99 -45.35 -22.58
N ILE A 606 -8.20 -46.43 -22.64
CA ILE A 606 -6.75 -46.36 -22.37
C ILE A 606 -6.05 -45.42 -23.35
N ARG A 607 -6.42 -45.45 -24.64
CA ARG A 607 -5.91 -44.51 -25.65
C ARG A 607 -6.14 -43.08 -25.21
N ASP A 608 -7.39 -42.75 -24.87
CA ASP A 608 -7.83 -41.39 -24.57
C ASP A 608 -7.17 -40.89 -23.28
N ASP A 609 -7.10 -41.72 -22.24
CA ASP A 609 -6.45 -41.39 -20.96
C ASP A 609 -4.93 -41.24 -21.11
N ALA A 610 -4.28 -42.12 -21.89
CA ALA A 610 -2.84 -42.04 -22.12
C ALA A 610 -2.46 -40.81 -22.96
N ASN A 611 -3.25 -40.51 -24.01
CA ASN A 611 -3.08 -39.28 -24.80
C ASN A 611 -3.35 -38.02 -23.96
N ALA A 612 -4.40 -38.02 -23.13
CA ALA A 612 -4.67 -36.91 -22.21
C ALA A 612 -3.53 -36.70 -21.20
N THR A 613 -2.92 -37.78 -20.70
CA THR A 613 -1.74 -37.70 -19.82
C THR A 613 -0.54 -37.09 -20.54
N ALA A 614 -0.27 -37.52 -21.78
CA ALA A 614 0.78 -36.95 -22.61
C ALA A 614 0.55 -35.45 -22.88
N ASP A 615 -0.70 -35.05 -23.15
CA ASP A 615 -1.08 -33.64 -23.34
C ASP A 615 -0.88 -32.80 -22.07
N GLN A 616 -1.28 -33.32 -20.91
CA GLN A 616 -1.09 -32.63 -19.62
C GLN A 616 0.39 -32.43 -19.28
N LEU A 617 1.20 -33.49 -19.44
CA LEU A 617 2.65 -33.40 -19.23
C LEU A 617 3.30 -32.42 -20.23
N ALA A 618 2.95 -32.49 -21.51
CA ALA A 618 3.44 -31.55 -22.52
C ALA A 618 3.05 -30.10 -22.19
N GLY A 619 1.83 -29.89 -21.67
CA GLY A 619 1.35 -28.60 -21.20
C GLY A 619 2.13 -28.06 -19.99
N ILE A 620 2.44 -28.92 -19.01
CA ILE A 620 3.24 -28.56 -17.82
C ILE A 620 4.66 -28.18 -18.24
N VAL A 621 5.34 -29.04 -19.01
CA VAL A 621 6.71 -28.81 -19.49
C VAL A 621 6.80 -27.52 -20.31
N ARG A 622 5.82 -27.26 -21.19
CA ARG A 622 5.75 -26.00 -21.96
C ARG A 622 5.65 -24.78 -21.04
N ARG A 623 4.75 -24.79 -20.06
CA ARG A 623 4.62 -23.68 -19.10
C ARG A 623 5.90 -23.44 -18.30
N ILE A 624 6.58 -24.50 -17.89
CA ILE A 624 7.87 -24.39 -17.17
C ILE A 624 8.92 -23.75 -18.08
N LYS A 625 9.02 -24.19 -19.33
CA LYS A 625 9.94 -23.60 -20.32
C LYS A 625 9.66 -22.11 -20.55
N ASP A 626 8.41 -21.75 -20.80
CA ASP A 626 8.00 -20.36 -21.05
C ASP A 626 8.25 -19.47 -19.81
N SER A 627 7.95 -19.99 -18.61
CA SER A 627 8.21 -19.29 -17.35
C SER A 627 9.71 -19.11 -17.10
N SER A 628 10.54 -20.11 -17.38
CA SER A 628 12.00 -20.03 -17.21
C SER A 628 12.62 -19.02 -18.18
N LEU A 629 12.18 -18.98 -19.43
CA LEU A 629 12.60 -17.95 -20.39
C LEU A 629 12.20 -16.54 -19.95
N THR A 630 11.01 -16.40 -19.35
CA THR A 630 10.55 -15.11 -18.80
C THR A 630 11.40 -14.68 -17.62
N ILE A 631 11.72 -15.61 -16.70
CA ILE A 631 12.62 -15.35 -15.56
C ILE A 631 14.01 -14.96 -16.04
N ASN A 632 14.56 -15.65 -17.04
CA ASN A 632 15.87 -15.35 -17.60
C ASN A 632 15.92 -13.91 -18.15
N SER A 633 14.94 -13.54 -18.99
CA SER A 633 14.86 -12.18 -19.53
C SER A 633 14.73 -11.12 -18.44
N ALA A 634 13.89 -11.36 -17.43
CA ALA A 634 13.74 -10.45 -16.30
C ALA A 634 15.04 -10.32 -15.48
N ALA A 635 15.75 -11.42 -15.26
CA ALA A 635 17.04 -11.42 -14.56
C ALA A 635 18.11 -10.61 -15.32
N THR A 636 18.19 -10.76 -16.66
CA THR A 636 19.09 -9.96 -17.50
C THR A 636 18.74 -8.47 -17.46
N GLU A 637 17.44 -8.13 -17.47
CA GLU A 637 16.99 -6.74 -17.35
C GLU A 637 17.35 -6.14 -15.98
N ILE A 638 17.15 -6.89 -14.89
CA ILE A 638 17.58 -6.51 -13.54
C ILE A 638 19.10 -6.31 -13.48
N ALA A 639 19.89 -7.23 -14.03
CA ALA A 639 21.35 -7.12 -14.04
C ALA A 639 21.82 -5.86 -14.79
N THR A 640 21.18 -5.55 -15.92
CA THR A 640 21.47 -4.33 -16.68
C THR A 640 21.08 -3.08 -15.89
N GLY A 641 19.89 -3.07 -15.29
CA GLY A 641 19.41 -1.96 -14.46
C GLY A 641 20.29 -1.70 -13.23
N ASN A 642 20.80 -2.76 -12.60
CA ASN A 642 21.78 -2.64 -11.51
C ASN A 642 23.11 -2.09 -11.98
N GLY A 643 23.56 -2.41 -13.21
CA GLY A 643 24.75 -1.79 -13.81
C GLY A 643 24.61 -0.27 -13.99
N ASP A 644 23.42 0.20 -14.40
CA ASP A 644 23.13 1.63 -14.47
C ASP A 644 23.02 2.26 -13.07
N LEU A 645 22.44 1.55 -12.11
CA LEU A 645 22.38 2.01 -10.72
C LEU A 645 23.77 2.14 -10.10
N SER A 646 24.67 1.18 -10.33
CA SER A 646 26.08 1.25 -9.88
C SER A 646 26.75 2.52 -10.36
N ARG A 647 26.63 2.82 -11.67
CA ARG A 647 27.25 4.01 -12.28
C ARG A 647 26.70 5.31 -11.69
N ARG A 648 25.40 5.35 -11.38
CA ARG A 648 24.77 6.51 -10.72
C ARG A 648 25.22 6.65 -9.26
N THR A 649 25.37 5.54 -8.54
CA THR A 649 25.89 5.52 -7.17
C THR A 649 27.34 6.02 -7.12
N GLU A 650 28.18 5.61 -8.07
CA GLU A 650 29.56 6.11 -8.22
C GLU A 650 29.60 7.62 -8.52
N GLN A 651 28.76 8.10 -9.44
CA GLN A 651 28.63 9.54 -9.73
C GLN A 651 28.15 10.33 -8.51
N GLN A 652 27.20 9.77 -7.75
CA GLN A 652 26.70 10.38 -6.53
C GLN A 652 27.78 10.46 -5.46
N ALA A 653 28.59 9.41 -5.29
CA ALA A 653 29.73 9.42 -4.37
C ALA A 653 30.73 10.54 -4.73
N ALA A 654 31.09 10.68 -6.01
CA ALA A 654 31.97 11.75 -6.47
C ALA A 654 31.37 13.16 -6.20
N ALA A 655 30.07 13.34 -6.43
CA ALA A 655 29.39 14.60 -6.14
C ALA A 655 29.34 14.92 -4.63
N LEU A 656 29.22 13.88 -3.79
CA LEU A 656 29.27 14.04 -2.34
C LEU A 656 30.67 14.42 -1.86
N GLU A 657 31.73 13.86 -2.44
CA GLU A 657 33.12 14.28 -2.16
C GLU A 657 33.35 15.76 -2.50
N GLU A 658 32.91 16.22 -3.68
CA GLU A 658 33.03 17.62 -4.09
C GLU A 658 32.21 18.56 -3.18
N THR A 659 31.02 18.11 -2.79
CA THR A 659 30.17 18.85 -1.84
C THR A 659 30.84 18.93 -0.47
N ALA A 660 31.41 17.84 0.03
CA ALA A 660 32.12 17.82 1.31
C ALA A 660 33.31 18.78 1.32
N ALA A 661 34.13 18.76 0.26
CA ALA A 661 35.26 19.69 0.10
C ALA A 661 34.80 21.16 0.08
N SER A 662 33.71 21.45 -0.66
CA SER A 662 33.13 22.80 -0.71
C SER A 662 32.59 23.24 0.66
N MET A 663 32.02 22.31 1.43
CA MET A 663 31.53 22.58 2.78
C MET A 663 32.67 22.86 3.77
N GLU A 664 33.82 22.19 3.64
CA GLU A 664 35.02 22.52 4.43
C GLU A 664 35.54 23.93 4.12
N GLU A 665 35.61 24.29 2.83
CA GLU A 665 36.03 25.64 2.41
C GLU A 665 35.06 26.72 2.89
N LEU A 666 33.76 26.48 2.81
CA LEU A 666 32.73 27.38 3.35
C LEU A 666 32.83 27.50 4.87
N THR A 667 33.08 26.41 5.58
CA THR A 667 33.28 26.42 7.05
C THR A 667 34.47 27.29 7.42
N ALA A 668 35.59 27.14 6.70
CA ALA A 668 36.79 27.94 6.91
C ALA A 668 36.52 29.43 6.65
N THR A 669 35.82 29.75 5.56
CA THR A 669 35.49 31.13 5.18
C THR A 669 34.54 31.80 6.17
N VAL A 670 33.50 31.10 6.63
CA VAL A 670 32.56 31.62 7.64
C VAL A 670 33.24 31.86 8.98
N LYS A 671 34.13 30.95 9.40
CA LYS A 671 34.95 31.14 10.60
C LYS A 671 35.86 32.36 10.47
N GLN A 672 36.54 32.51 9.33
CA GLN A 672 37.39 33.66 9.05
C GLN A 672 36.59 34.97 9.04
N ASN A 673 35.36 34.98 8.52
CA ASN A 673 34.48 36.15 8.55
C ASN A 673 34.08 36.55 9.98
N ALA A 674 33.80 35.57 10.85
CA ALA A 674 33.51 35.83 12.25
C ALA A 674 34.73 36.44 12.98
N ASP A 675 35.94 35.90 12.73
CA ASP A 675 37.18 36.42 13.30
C ASP A 675 37.50 37.83 12.78
N ASN A 676 37.31 38.07 11.48
CA ASN A 676 37.48 39.39 10.86
C ASN A 676 36.49 40.42 11.42
N ALA A 677 35.23 40.04 11.65
CA ALA A 677 34.22 40.91 12.23
C ALA A 677 34.56 41.26 13.69
N ASP A 678 35.07 40.30 14.48
CA ASP A 678 35.54 40.57 15.85
C ASP A 678 36.75 41.51 15.85
N GLN A 679 37.71 41.32 14.94
CA GLN A 679 38.87 42.19 14.80
C GLN A 679 38.47 43.61 14.37
N ALA A 680 37.57 43.73 13.39
CA ALA A 680 37.02 45.01 12.96
C ALA A 680 36.30 45.73 14.10
N ASN A 681 35.51 44.99 14.89
CA ASN A 681 34.82 45.53 16.06
C ASN A 681 35.80 46.16 17.07
N ARG A 682 36.94 45.51 17.34
CA ARG A 682 37.98 46.07 18.23
C ARG A 682 38.59 47.36 17.68
N LEU A 683 38.93 47.38 16.38
CA LEU A 683 39.48 48.57 15.72
C LEU A 683 38.51 49.75 15.75
N VAL A 684 37.22 49.47 15.57
CA VAL A 684 36.14 50.46 15.62
C VAL A 684 35.97 51.01 17.03
N LEU A 685 36.03 50.17 18.07
CA LEU A 685 35.99 50.61 19.47
C LEU A 685 37.19 51.50 19.83
N ASP A 686 38.39 51.16 19.38
CA ASP A 686 39.58 52.00 19.57
C ASP A 686 39.44 53.36 18.88
N ALA A 687 38.93 53.37 17.64
CA ALA A 687 38.65 54.60 16.89
C ALA A 687 37.58 55.46 17.60
N ALA A 688 36.54 54.84 18.18
CA ALA A 688 35.53 55.53 18.99
C ALA A 688 36.17 56.22 20.20
N GLY A 689 37.08 55.52 20.88
CA GLY A 689 37.83 56.06 22.02
C GLY A 689 38.70 57.27 21.65
N VAL A 690 39.36 57.22 20.48
CA VAL A 690 40.15 58.36 19.96
C VAL A 690 39.25 59.54 19.60
N ALA A 691 38.12 59.30 18.92
CA ALA A 691 37.16 60.34 18.58
C ALA A 691 36.55 61.01 19.82
N ALA A 692 36.21 60.23 20.85
CA ALA A 692 35.72 60.73 22.13
C ALA A 692 36.75 61.65 22.83
N LYS A 693 38.01 61.20 22.91
CA LYS A 693 39.12 62.05 23.42
C LYS A 693 39.30 63.32 22.58
N GLY A 694 39.16 63.23 21.26
CA GLY A 694 39.18 64.38 20.36
C GLY A 694 38.08 65.39 20.69
N GLY A 695 36.85 64.90 20.92
CA GLY A 695 35.72 65.70 21.41
C GLY A 695 36.03 66.42 22.72
N ASP A 696 36.61 65.71 23.71
CA ASP A 696 36.98 66.31 25.00
C ASP A 696 38.02 67.44 24.84
N VAL A 697 39.03 67.24 23.99
CA VAL A 697 40.06 68.27 23.72
C VAL A 697 39.43 69.50 23.06
N VAL A 698 38.56 69.30 22.07
CA VAL A 698 37.85 70.41 21.42
C VAL A 698 36.95 71.15 22.41
N ASN A 699 36.28 70.43 23.30
CA ASN A 699 35.43 71.04 24.33
C ASN A 699 36.25 71.91 25.29
N ARG A 700 37.46 71.47 25.68
CA ARG A 700 38.41 72.29 26.44
C ARG A 700 38.87 73.54 25.68
N VAL A 701 39.04 73.46 24.35
CA VAL A 701 39.34 74.64 23.52
C VAL A 701 38.18 75.62 23.54
N VAL A 702 36.93 75.16 23.42
CA VAL A 702 35.74 76.01 23.53
C VAL A 702 35.67 76.71 24.89
N THR A 703 35.89 76.00 25.99
CA THR A 703 35.95 76.60 27.34
C THR A 703 37.04 77.66 27.44
N THR A 704 38.25 77.37 26.93
CA THR A 704 39.37 78.31 26.96
C THR A 704 39.05 79.57 26.13
N MET A 705 38.41 79.42 24.97
CA MET A 705 37.97 80.56 24.15
C MET A 705 36.93 81.42 24.87
N ALA A 706 36.00 80.79 25.63
CA ALA A 706 35.04 81.53 26.45
C ALA A 706 35.73 82.33 27.58
N ASP A 707 36.75 81.75 28.22
CA ASP A 707 37.53 82.44 29.25
C ASP A 707 38.33 83.62 28.68
N ILE A 708 38.90 83.46 27.48
CA ILE A 708 39.61 84.54 26.77
C ILE A 708 38.63 85.64 26.32
N ASP A 709 37.43 85.29 25.84
CA ASP A 709 36.37 86.24 25.49
C ASP A 709 35.95 87.08 26.70
N ALA A 710 35.70 86.43 27.84
CA ALA A 710 35.37 87.09 29.09
C ALA A 710 36.49 88.02 29.57
N SER A 711 37.75 87.56 29.52
CA SER A 711 38.92 88.39 29.86
C SER A 711 39.08 89.59 28.94
N SER A 712 38.86 89.42 27.64
CA SER A 712 38.97 90.48 26.63
C SER A 712 37.90 91.55 26.82
N LYS A 713 36.65 91.16 27.11
CA LYS A 713 35.57 92.09 27.47
C LYS A 713 35.90 92.91 28.71
N LYS A 714 36.49 92.28 29.72
CA LYS A 714 36.94 92.95 30.94
C LYS A 714 38.07 93.95 30.69
N ILE A 715 39.00 93.63 29.78
CA ILE A 715 40.01 94.59 29.32
C ILE A 715 39.35 95.77 28.60
N ALA A 716 38.39 95.53 27.71
CA ALA A 716 37.64 96.60 27.03
C ALA A 716 36.95 97.56 28.02
N GLU A 717 36.37 97.03 29.11
CA GLU A 717 35.80 97.85 30.19
C GLU A 717 36.87 98.72 30.87
N ILE A 718 38.03 98.15 31.22
CA ILE A 718 39.14 98.88 31.84
C ILE A 718 39.64 100.00 30.90
N ILE A 719 39.79 99.72 29.61
CA ILE A 719 40.20 100.72 28.62
C ILE A 719 39.16 101.83 28.50
N SER A 720 37.87 101.51 28.59
CA SER A 720 36.80 102.50 28.60
C SER A 720 36.85 103.40 29.84
N VAL A 721 37.26 102.86 31.00
CA VAL A 721 37.54 103.66 32.21
C VAL A 721 38.76 104.56 32.02
N ILE A 722 39.84 104.06 31.41
CA ILE A 722 41.06 104.85 31.13
C ILE A 722 40.76 106.01 30.17
N ASP A 723 39.98 105.78 29.11
CA ASP A 723 39.51 106.84 28.21
C ASP A 723 38.69 107.90 28.97
N GLY A 724 37.82 107.45 29.90
CA GLY A 724 37.08 108.33 30.80
C GLY A 724 37.99 109.17 31.72
N ILE A 725 39.03 108.57 32.31
CA ILE A 725 40.03 109.28 33.14
C ILE A 725 40.81 110.28 32.29
N ALA A 726 41.22 109.91 31.08
CA ALA A 726 41.91 110.79 30.15
C ALA A 726 41.03 112.00 29.78
N PHE A 727 39.74 111.78 29.51
CA PHE A 727 38.78 112.85 29.27
C PHE A 727 38.62 113.78 30.48
N GLN A 728 38.44 113.24 31.68
CA GLN A 728 38.37 114.04 32.92
C GLN A 728 39.65 114.84 33.15
N THR A 729 40.82 114.24 32.95
CA THR A 729 42.13 114.89 33.09
C THR A 729 42.29 116.03 32.08
N ASN A 730 41.82 115.84 30.85
CA ASN A 730 41.81 116.88 29.82
C ASN A 730 40.93 118.09 30.20
N ILE A 731 39.78 117.85 30.85
CA ILE A 731 38.91 118.93 31.36
C ILE A 731 39.53 119.62 32.58
N LEU A 732 40.12 118.87 33.52
CA LEU A 732 40.84 119.42 34.67
C LEU A 732 42.02 120.28 34.24
N ALA A 733 42.80 119.82 33.28
CA ALA A 733 43.92 120.55 32.72
C ALA A 733 43.47 121.83 31.98
N LEU A 734 42.33 121.79 31.29
CA LEU A 734 41.72 122.99 30.71
C LEU A 734 41.32 124.01 31.79
N ASN A 735 40.64 123.56 32.84
CA ASN A 735 40.23 124.43 33.94
C ASN A 735 41.46 125.05 34.64
N ALA A 736 42.52 124.26 34.85
CA ALA A 736 43.78 124.73 35.41
C ALA A 736 44.49 125.74 34.49
N ALA A 737 44.49 125.52 33.17
CA ALA A 737 45.06 126.46 32.20
C ALA A 737 44.29 127.79 32.18
N VAL A 738 42.95 127.75 32.30
CA VAL A 738 42.10 128.94 32.41
C VAL A 738 42.38 129.72 33.70
N GLU A 739 42.48 129.04 34.84
CA GLU A 739 42.76 129.71 36.12
C GLU A 739 44.19 130.24 36.19
N ALA A 740 45.16 129.55 35.57
CA ALA A 740 46.53 130.04 35.40
C ALA A 740 46.59 131.29 34.50
N ALA A 741 45.79 131.36 33.43
CA ALA A 741 45.66 132.56 32.61
C ALA A 741 45.02 133.73 33.39
N ARG A 742 44.11 133.42 34.33
CA ARG A 742 43.45 134.40 35.20
C ARG A 742 44.38 135.04 36.24
N ALA A 743 45.43 134.32 36.66
CA ALA A 743 46.44 134.78 37.61
C ALA A 743 47.56 135.67 36.99
N GLY A 744 47.54 135.92 35.67
CA GLY A 744 48.50 136.80 34.99
C GLY A 744 49.94 136.27 35.00
N GLU A 745 50.94 137.16 35.15
CA GLU A 745 52.38 136.78 35.12
C GLU A 745 52.78 135.75 36.19
N GLN A 746 52.06 135.68 37.32
CA GLN A 746 52.33 134.70 38.39
C GLN A 746 51.85 133.28 38.06
N GLY A 747 50.91 133.12 37.11
CA GLY A 747 50.36 131.83 36.69
C GLY A 747 51.08 131.18 35.51
N ARG A 748 52.10 131.85 34.95
CA ARG A 748 52.73 131.47 33.68
C ARG A 748 53.38 130.08 33.70
N GLY A 749 54.00 129.71 34.82
CA GLY A 749 54.54 128.35 35.04
C GLY A 749 53.46 127.28 35.16
N PHE A 750 52.34 127.58 35.83
CA PHE A 750 51.20 126.67 35.94
C PHE A 750 50.47 126.46 34.61
N ALA A 751 50.39 127.49 33.76
CA ALA A 751 49.77 127.38 32.44
C ALA A 751 50.52 126.41 31.51
N VAL A 752 51.87 126.39 31.58
CA VAL A 752 52.70 125.45 30.80
C VAL A 752 52.46 124.01 31.27
N VAL A 753 52.48 123.78 32.59
CA VAL A 753 52.20 122.45 33.16
C VAL A 753 50.79 121.99 32.80
N ALA A 754 49.79 122.87 32.88
CA ALA A 754 48.42 122.55 32.51
C ALA A 754 48.27 122.21 31.01
N SER A 755 48.98 122.91 30.12
CA SER A 755 49.02 122.57 28.69
C SER A 755 49.67 121.20 28.46
N GLU A 756 50.77 120.90 29.14
CA GLU A 756 51.48 119.62 28.99
C GLU A 756 50.61 118.45 29.50
N VAL A 757 49.95 118.61 30.64
CA VAL A 757 48.98 117.64 31.18
C VAL A 757 47.82 117.43 30.22
N ARG A 758 47.32 118.51 29.58
CA ARG A 758 46.25 118.43 28.58
C ARG A 758 46.69 117.62 27.36
N THR A 759 47.88 117.90 26.83
CA THR A 759 48.45 117.16 25.69
C THR A 759 48.67 115.68 26.04
N LEU A 760 49.15 115.38 27.24
CA LEU A 760 49.30 114.00 27.73
C LEU A 760 47.95 113.28 27.86
N ALA A 761 46.92 113.98 28.34
CA ALA A 761 45.57 113.45 28.44
C ALA A 761 44.96 113.14 27.05
N GLN A 762 45.14 114.03 26.06
CA GLN A 762 44.72 113.78 24.68
C GLN A 762 45.47 112.59 24.05
N ARG A 763 46.78 112.47 24.29
CA ARG A 763 47.57 111.30 23.85
C ARG A 763 47.09 110.01 24.51
N SER A 764 46.74 110.05 25.80
CA SER A 764 46.23 108.89 26.54
C SER A 764 44.86 108.45 26.04
N ALA A 765 43.95 109.39 25.73
CA ALA A 765 42.66 109.09 25.12
C ALA A 765 42.80 108.50 23.71
N GLY A 766 43.73 109.03 22.89
CA GLY A 766 44.06 108.47 21.58
C GLY A 766 44.55 107.01 21.67
N ALA A 767 45.52 106.75 22.55
CA ALA A 767 46.02 105.40 22.79
C ALA A 767 44.94 104.45 23.34
N ALA A 768 44.09 104.92 24.27
CA ALA A 768 42.98 104.13 24.79
C ALA A 768 41.99 103.73 23.68
N LYS A 769 41.67 104.64 22.75
CA LYS A 769 40.83 104.32 21.58
C LYS A 769 41.44 103.27 20.66
N GLU A 770 42.74 103.35 20.36
CA GLU A 770 43.43 102.35 19.55
C GLU A 770 43.42 100.97 20.23
N ILE A 771 43.72 100.91 21.54
CA ILE A 771 43.65 99.65 22.29
C ILE A 771 42.22 99.11 22.30
N LYS A 772 41.22 99.97 22.48
CA LYS A 772 39.81 99.55 22.44
C LYS A 772 39.45 98.87 21.13
N HIS A 773 39.84 99.45 19.99
CA HIS A 773 39.63 98.86 18.67
C HIS A 773 40.32 97.49 18.53
N LEU A 774 41.58 97.36 18.97
CA LEU A 774 42.31 96.09 18.94
C LEU A 774 41.66 95.00 19.80
N ILE A 775 41.07 95.39 20.94
CA ILE A 775 40.34 94.46 21.81
C ILE A 775 39.00 94.06 21.18
N GLU A 776 38.25 94.98 20.56
CA GLU A 776 37.02 94.68 19.83
C GLU A 776 37.27 93.71 18.66
N ASP A 777 38.34 93.92 17.89
CA ASP A 777 38.79 92.99 16.84
C ASP A 777 39.16 91.62 17.42
N SER A 778 39.85 91.59 18.56
CA SER A 778 40.25 90.34 19.23
C SER A 778 39.03 89.55 19.71
N VAL A 779 38.04 90.21 20.32
CA VAL A 779 36.77 89.61 20.75
C VAL A 779 36.05 88.95 19.56
N THR A 780 36.02 89.63 18.41
CA THR A 780 35.39 89.09 17.20
C THR A 780 36.12 87.84 16.69
N ARG A 781 37.46 87.85 16.67
CA ARG A 781 38.26 86.68 16.26
C ARG A 781 38.10 85.50 17.21
N ILE A 782 38.06 85.74 18.52
CA ILE A 782 37.83 84.71 19.54
C ILE A 782 36.43 84.11 19.35
N GLY A 783 35.41 84.93 19.12
CA GLY A 783 34.05 84.45 18.83
C GLY A 783 33.99 83.52 17.62
N ASN A 784 34.66 83.89 16.51
CA ASN A 784 34.76 83.03 15.32
C ASN A 784 35.52 81.73 15.60
N GLY A 785 36.62 81.79 16.38
CA GLY A 785 37.37 80.61 16.80
C GLY A 785 36.56 79.67 17.69
N ALA A 786 35.77 80.21 18.60
CA ALA A 786 34.85 79.44 19.45
C ALA A 786 33.76 78.75 18.63
N ALA A 787 33.21 79.42 17.61
CA ALA A 787 32.22 78.84 16.71
C ALA A 787 32.79 77.66 15.91
N LEU A 788 33.99 77.81 15.31
CA LEU A 788 34.68 76.73 14.59
C LEU A 788 35.02 75.54 15.49
N ALA A 789 35.49 75.80 16.71
CA ALA A 789 35.76 74.75 17.68
C ALA A 789 34.46 74.01 18.08
N SER A 790 33.36 74.73 18.30
CA SER A 790 32.06 74.13 18.59
C SER A 790 31.56 73.24 17.44
N GLU A 791 31.69 73.71 16.19
CA GLU A 791 31.34 72.93 15.00
C GLU A 791 32.17 71.64 14.91
N ALA A 792 33.49 71.75 15.07
CA ALA A 792 34.39 70.58 15.09
C ALA A 792 34.02 69.59 16.21
N GLY A 793 33.61 70.09 17.38
CA GLY A 793 33.11 69.27 18.49
C GLY A 793 31.84 68.50 18.12
N SER A 794 30.89 69.15 17.44
CA SER A 794 29.68 68.50 16.93
C SER A 794 29.99 67.41 15.88
N THR A 795 30.97 67.65 15.01
CA THR A 795 31.40 66.68 14.00
C THR A 795 32.03 65.45 14.67
N MET A 796 32.85 65.64 15.71
CA MET A 796 33.40 64.53 16.50
C MET A 796 32.30 63.69 17.16
N GLN A 797 31.24 64.33 17.67
CA GLN A 797 30.08 63.61 18.22
C GLN A 797 29.33 62.78 17.16
N GLN A 798 29.20 63.30 15.93
CA GLN A 798 28.64 62.56 14.80
C GLN A 798 29.51 61.37 14.38
N VAL A 799 30.84 61.52 14.42
CA VAL A 799 31.79 60.43 14.18
C VAL A 799 31.59 59.32 15.20
N VAL A 800 31.57 59.64 16.51
CA VAL A 800 31.32 58.66 17.58
C VAL A 800 30.01 57.90 17.33
N THR A 801 28.93 58.62 17.00
CA THR A 801 27.62 58.01 16.72
C THR A 801 27.67 57.08 15.49
N SER A 802 28.45 57.43 14.47
CA SER A 802 28.57 56.62 13.25
C SER A 802 29.43 55.38 13.47
N VAL A 803 30.50 55.51 14.25
CA VAL A 803 31.36 54.39 14.68
C VAL A 803 30.55 53.39 15.52
N GLN A 804 29.65 53.87 16.39
CA GLN A 804 28.74 53.01 17.15
C GLN A 804 27.86 52.13 16.24
N ARG A 805 27.34 52.69 15.13
CA ARG A 805 26.56 51.89 14.15
C ARG A 805 27.40 50.82 13.47
N VAL A 806 28.68 51.09 13.21
CA VAL A 806 29.59 50.08 12.65
C VAL A 806 29.82 48.95 13.65
N THR A 807 29.97 49.27 14.94
CA THR A 807 30.04 48.27 16.03
C THR A 807 28.80 47.36 16.04
N ASP A 808 27.60 47.95 15.92
CA ASP A 808 26.35 47.18 15.87
C ASP A 808 26.33 46.21 14.68
N ILE A 809 26.70 46.69 13.49
CA ILE A 809 26.76 45.85 12.26
C ILE A 809 27.79 44.73 12.42
N MET A 810 28.97 44.98 13.00
CA MET A 810 29.96 43.93 13.24
C MET A 810 29.45 42.88 14.23
N GLY A 811 28.66 43.30 15.23
CA GLY A 811 27.95 42.39 16.14
C GLY A 811 26.96 41.49 15.40
N GLU A 812 26.16 42.06 14.51
CA GLU A 812 25.22 41.31 13.66
C GLU A 812 25.94 40.32 12.74
N ILE A 813 27.03 40.73 12.07
CA ILE A 813 27.84 39.85 11.20
C ILE A 813 28.43 38.69 12.00
N THR A 814 28.94 38.95 13.20
CA THR A 814 29.50 37.91 14.07
C THR A 814 28.43 36.90 14.48
N SER A 815 27.24 37.38 14.86
CA SER A 815 26.11 36.51 15.21
C SER A 815 25.64 35.68 14.02
N ALA A 816 25.46 36.30 12.86
CA ALA A 816 25.05 35.62 11.63
C ALA A 816 26.09 34.58 11.17
N SER A 817 27.39 34.90 11.28
CA SER A 817 28.47 33.96 10.93
C SER A 817 28.50 32.75 11.87
N ARG A 818 28.22 32.93 13.17
CA ARG A 818 28.09 31.81 14.11
C ARG A 818 26.90 30.91 13.79
N GLU A 819 25.77 31.51 13.42
CA GLU A 819 24.59 30.77 12.99
C GLU A 819 24.83 29.99 11.68
N GLN A 820 25.50 30.61 10.70
CA GLN A 820 25.93 29.95 9.47
C GLN A 820 26.86 28.77 9.76
N ALA A 821 27.83 28.92 10.66
CA ALA A 821 28.73 27.83 11.04
C ALA A 821 27.97 26.64 11.66
N ALA A 822 26.96 26.92 12.51
CA ALA A 822 26.09 25.88 13.04
C ALA A 822 25.26 25.19 11.94
N GLY A 823 24.68 25.98 11.02
CA GLY A 823 23.94 25.46 9.88
C GLY A 823 24.80 24.58 8.96
N ILE A 824 26.02 25.02 8.66
CA ILE A 824 27.00 24.25 7.89
C ILE A 824 27.36 22.94 8.58
N THR A 825 27.54 22.94 9.91
CA THR A 825 27.81 21.72 10.68
C THR A 825 26.68 20.71 10.51
N GLN A 826 25.43 21.16 10.53
CA GLN A 826 24.26 20.30 10.33
C GLN A 826 24.15 19.78 8.88
N VAL A 827 24.50 20.60 7.89
CA VAL A 827 24.58 20.15 6.49
C VAL A 827 25.68 19.09 6.33
N ASN A 828 26.84 19.28 6.98
CA ASN A 828 27.95 18.32 6.93
C ASN A 828 27.56 16.95 7.53
N GLN A 829 26.81 16.93 8.64
CA GLN A 829 26.21 15.70 9.18
C GLN A 829 25.27 15.02 8.18
N THR A 830 24.48 15.82 7.44
CA THR A 830 23.57 15.29 6.42
C THR A 830 24.33 14.70 5.22
N VAL A 831 25.40 15.35 4.78
CA VAL A 831 26.30 14.84 3.73
C VAL A 831 26.95 13.52 4.16
N THR A 832 27.37 13.41 5.42
CA THR A 832 27.90 12.16 5.99
C THR A 832 26.86 11.03 5.96
N GLN A 833 25.60 11.33 6.31
CA GLN A 833 24.52 10.35 6.24
C GLN A 833 24.19 9.94 4.80
N MET A 834 24.28 10.88 3.85
CA MET A 834 24.12 10.59 2.42
C MET A 834 25.25 9.70 1.90
N ASP A 835 26.49 9.92 2.36
CA ASP A 835 27.63 9.06 2.02
C ASP A 835 27.41 7.62 2.53
N GLU A 836 27.00 7.46 3.80
CA GLU A 836 26.67 6.14 4.36
C GLU A 836 25.58 5.43 3.54
N THR A 837 24.53 6.15 3.16
CA THR A 837 23.45 5.60 2.31
C THR A 837 23.95 5.26 0.92
N THR A 838 24.89 6.04 0.36
CA THR A 838 25.49 5.80 -0.96
C THR A 838 26.35 4.54 -0.93
N GLN A 839 27.11 4.31 0.15
CA GLN A 839 27.86 3.07 0.36
C GLN A 839 26.94 1.86 0.54
N GLN A 840 25.84 2.01 1.29
CA GLN A 840 24.82 0.95 1.40
C GLN A 840 24.18 0.63 0.06
N ASN A 841 23.88 1.65 -0.76
CA ASN A 841 23.36 1.44 -2.11
C ASN A 841 24.36 0.68 -2.99
N ALA A 842 25.66 0.97 -2.89
CA ALA A 842 26.69 0.23 -3.61
C ALA A 842 26.69 -1.26 -3.21
N ALA A 843 26.64 -1.56 -1.90
CA ALA A 843 26.54 -2.93 -1.40
C ALA A 843 25.27 -3.64 -1.87
N LEU A 844 24.11 -2.96 -1.82
CA LEU A 844 22.85 -3.50 -2.31
C LEU A 844 22.87 -3.79 -3.81
N VAL A 845 23.53 -2.94 -4.60
CA VAL A 845 23.72 -3.17 -6.04
C VAL A 845 24.57 -4.41 -6.29
N GLU A 846 25.63 -4.63 -5.53
CA GLU A 846 26.43 -5.86 -5.62
C GLU A 846 25.60 -7.10 -5.29
N GLU A 847 24.87 -7.07 -4.17
CA GLU A 847 23.99 -8.17 -3.75
C GLU A 847 22.89 -8.46 -4.78
N ALA A 848 22.22 -7.43 -5.28
CA ALA A 848 21.16 -7.57 -6.27
C ALA A 848 21.71 -8.07 -7.61
N THR A 849 22.92 -7.68 -7.99
CA THR A 849 23.59 -8.20 -9.20
C THR A 849 23.95 -9.67 -9.04
N ALA A 850 24.44 -10.08 -7.88
CA ALA A 850 24.70 -11.49 -7.58
C ALA A 850 23.41 -12.32 -7.60
N ALA A 851 22.32 -11.82 -7.02
CA ALA A 851 21.02 -12.47 -7.05
C ALA A 851 20.46 -12.59 -8.48
N ALA A 852 20.58 -11.54 -9.30
CA ALA A 852 20.15 -11.56 -10.69
C ALA A 852 20.91 -12.63 -11.51
N ARG A 853 22.24 -12.70 -11.36
CA ARG A 853 23.05 -13.76 -12.01
C ARG A 853 22.66 -15.15 -11.52
N SER A 854 22.42 -15.34 -10.23
CA SER A 854 21.96 -16.62 -9.70
C SER A 854 20.58 -17.03 -10.26
N MET A 855 19.67 -16.07 -10.50
CA MET A 855 18.37 -16.36 -11.13
C MET A 855 18.54 -16.73 -12.61
N GLU A 856 19.44 -16.06 -13.33
CA GLU A 856 19.80 -16.39 -14.71
C GLU A 856 20.32 -17.83 -14.81
N ASP A 857 21.27 -18.21 -13.93
CA ASP A 857 21.81 -19.57 -13.86
C ASP A 857 20.72 -20.61 -13.53
N GLN A 858 19.82 -20.33 -12.57
CA GLN A 858 18.73 -21.24 -12.21
C GLN A 858 17.70 -21.39 -13.34
N ALA A 859 17.37 -20.30 -14.03
CA ALA A 859 16.47 -20.34 -15.17
C ALA A 859 17.07 -21.14 -16.33
N ALA A 860 18.37 -20.96 -16.61
CA ALA A 860 19.08 -21.76 -17.60
C ALA A 860 19.07 -23.26 -17.25
N GLN A 861 19.35 -23.60 -15.99
CA GLN A 861 19.29 -25.00 -15.52
C GLN A 861 17.89 -25.61 -15.66
N LEU A 862 16.83 -24.84 -15.40
CA LEU A 862 15.44 -25.30 -15.61
C LEU A 862 15.14 -25.52 -17.09
N VAL A 863 15.58 -24.63 -17.98
CA VAL A 863 15.44 -24.79 -19.43
C VAL A 863 16.17 -26.06 -19.90
N ASP A 864 17.39 -26.29 -19.43
CA ASP A 864 18.17 -27.48 -19.77
C ASP A 864 17.52 -28.77 -19.23
N ALA A 865 17.02 -28.74 -17.98
CA ALA A 865 16.34 -29.87 -17.38
C ALA A 865 15.06 -30.29 -18.14
N VAL A 866 14.30 -29.32 -18.66
CA VAL A 866 13.11 -29.61 -19.46
C VAL A 866 13.42 -29.88 -20.94
N ALA A 867 14.62 -29.58 -21.42
CA ALA A 867 15.02 -29.80 -22.81
C ALA A 867 15.11 -31.29 -23.20
N VAL A 868 15.22 -32.18 -22.21
CA VAL A 868 15.13 -33.64 -22.42
C VAL A 868 13.76 -34.03 -22.99
N PHE A 869 12.70 -33.28 -22.67
CA PHE A 869 11.36 -33.55 -23.16
C PHE A 869 11.14 -32.93 -24.55
N ARG A 870 10.81 -33.78 -25.52
CA ARG A 870 10.44 -33.35 -26.88
C ARG A 870 8.98 -32.92 -26.88
N LEU A 871 8.75 -31.71 -27.37
CA LEU A 871 7.43 -31.10 -27.53
C LEU A 871 7.17 -30.85 -29.02
N GLU A 872 5.90 -30.84 -29.43
CA GLU A 872 5.57 -30.50 -30.81
C GLU A 872 6.01 -29.07 -31.14
N PRO A 873 6.64 -28.84 -32.31
CA PRO A 873 6.95 -27.50 -32.80
C PRO A 873 5.67 -26.69 -32.98
N GLN A 874 5.68 -25.44 -32.49
CA GLN A 874 4.54 -24.52 -32.44
C GLN A 874 3.88 -24.28 -33.82
N ASP A 875 4.62 -24.48 -34.91
CA ASP A 875 4.14 -24.36 -36.30
C ASP A 875 3.18 -25.48 -36.76
N ARG A 876 3.21 -26.68 -36.15
CA ARG A 876 2.25 -27.74 -36.52
C ARG A 876 0.87 -27.51 -35.91
N LEU A 877 0.80 -26.94 -34.71
CA LEU A 877 -0.46 -26.68 -34.01
C LEU A 877 -1.27 -25.56 -34.67
N SER A 878 -0.60 -24.51 -35.16
CA SER A 878 -1.21 -23.46 -35.98
C SER A 878 -1.70 -24.00 -37.34
N THR A 879 -0.95 -24.91 -37.96
CA THR A 879 -1.33 -25.55 -39.23
C THR A 879 -2.49 -26.55 -39.07
N LEU A 880 -2.54 -27.31 -37.98
CA LEU A 880 -3.64 -28.24 -37.66
C LEU A 880 -4.94 -27.49 -37.30
N LEU A 881 -4.86 -26.39 -36.55
CA LEU A 881 -6.01 -25.53 -36.26
C LEU A 881 -6.52 -24.78 -37.51
N SER A 882 -5.62 -24.41 -38.43
CA SER A 882 -5.95 -23.85 -39.74
C SER A 882 -6.71 -24.86 -40.62
N ASN A 883 -6.24 -26.11 -40.69
CA ASN A 883 -6.83 -27.16 -41.50
C ASN A 883 -8.17 -27.67 -40.92
N ALA A 884 -8.31 -27.72 -39.59
CA ALA A 884 -9.58 -28.06 -38.94
C ALA A 884 -10.67 -27.01 -39.19
N ARG A 885 -10.31 -25.74 -39.42
CA ARG A 885 -11.26 -24.69 -39.83
C ARG A 885 -11.72 -24.83 -41.29
N HIS A 886 -10.91 -25.41 -42.17
CA HIS A 886 -11.27 -25.62 -43.58
C HIS A 886 -12.08 -26.91 -43.81
N ALA A 887 -12.05 -27.88 -42.89
CA ALA A 887 -12.84 -29.11 -43.00
C ALA A 887 -14.31 -28.96 -42.54
N TYR A 888 -14.67 -27.80 -41.96
CA TYR A 888 -16.03 -27.46 -41.50
C TYR A 888 -16.63 -26.24 -42.23
N SER A 889 -15.98 -25.78 -43.30
CA SER A 889 -16.57 -24.91 -44.34
C SER A 889 -16.83 -25.72 -45.60
#